data_AF-B5HQN6-F1
#
_entry.id   AF-B5HQN6-F1
#
_cell.length_a   1.000
_cell.length_b   1.000
_cell.length_c   1.000
_cell.angle_alpha   90.00
_cell.angle_beta   90.00
_cell.angle_gamma   90.00
#
_symmetry.space_group_name_H-M   'P 1'
#
loop_
_entity.id
_entity.type
_entity.pdbx_description
1 polymer ?
#
loop_
_entity_poly.entity_id
_entity_poly.type
_entity_poly.pdbx_seq_one_letter_code
_entity_poly.pdbx_strand_id
1 'polypeptide(L)'
;KTAAKWINQFGSFAELVERVEEVKGKAGQNLRDHLEAVKLNRRLTEMVRTVELPKTVTDLERAPYDRKSLAMILDTLEIRNPSLRERLLAVDPGAEEAEGAPVAAPGVAVDGTVLGTGELAGWLAEHGAGQPLGLATVDTWGLGTGSVAEVALAASGGAAAWFDPSELDEADERAWVAWLADAERPKVLHNAKGAMRVFAEHDWSVAGVSMDTALAAYLVKPGRRSFDLDALSLEYLGRELAPPAAADGQLAFGADDGAEAEALMVQARAVLDLGSAFEGRLAEVGAADLLRDMELPTSALLARMERHGIAADRAHLEAMEQMFAGAVQQAVKEAHGAAGHEFNLGSPKQLQEVLFGELGLPKTKKTKTGYTTDADALAWLATQTDNELPVIMLRHREQAKLRVTVEGLIKTIAADGRIHTTFNQTVAATGRLSSTDPNLQNIPVRTDEGRAIRRGFVVGEGFESLMTADYSQIELRVMAHLSEDAGLIEAFTSGEDLHTTAASQVFAVEPGAVDAEMRRKIKAMSYGLAYGLSAFGLSQQLNIEAGEARALMDAYFERFGGVRDYLRRAVDEARATGYTATLFGRRRYLPDLNSDNRQRREAAERMALNAPIQGTAADIVKIAMLKVDGALRDAGLASRMLLQVHDEIVLEVAPGERGVAEEIVRREMSDAVDLRVPLGVSVGDGSDWESAAH
;
A
#
# COMPACT_ATOMS: atom_id res chain seq x y z
N LYS A 1 1.47 -20.23 -55.49
CA LYS A 1 0.63 -20.84 -56.56
C LYS A 1 1.45 -21.19 -57.82
N THR A 2 2.35 -20.33 -58.31
CA THR A 2 3.15 -20.57 -59.53
C THR A 2 4.23 -21.65 -59.36
N ALA A 3 5.03 -21.61 -58.29
CA ALA A 3 6.08 -22.63 -58.05
C ALA A 3 5.50 -24.03 -57.80
N ALA A 4 4.43 -24.13 -57.00
CA ALA A 4 3.71 -25.39 -56.77
C ALA A 4 3.15 -25.99 -58.07
N LYS A 5 2.68 -25.16 -59.01
CA LYS A 5 2.22 -25.61 -60.33
C LYS A 5 3.35 -26.26 -61.13
N TRP A 6 4.57 -25.70 -61.09
CA TRP A 6 5.71 -26.27 -61.81
C TRP A 6 6.20 -27.57 -61.16
N ILE A 7 6.30 -27.64 -59.83
CA ILE A 7 6.68 -28.90 -59.18
C ILE A 7 5.65 -30.01 -59.45
N ASN A 8 4.35 -29.70 -59.42
CA ASN A 8 3.32 -30.69 -59.78
C ASN A 8 3.34 -31.08 -61.26
N GLN A 9 3.74 -30.17 -62.16
CA GLN A 9 3.82 -30.45 -63.60
C GLN A 9 5.06 -31.27 -63.97
N PHE A 10 6.19 -31.04 -63.30
CA PHE A 10 7.47 -31.67 -63.60
C PHE A 10 7.82 -32.82 -62.64
N GLY A 11 7.02 -33.08 -61.61
CA GLY A 11 7.16 -34.20 -60.67
C GLY A 11 8.01 -33.85 -59.45
N SER A 12 9.22 -33.36 -59.67
CA SER A 12 10.16 -33.00 -58.62
C SER A 12 10.95 -31.73 -58.93
N PHE A 13 11.62 -31.17 -57.92
CA PHE A 13 12.53 -30.04 -58.15
C PHE A 13 13.72 -30.45 -59.02
N ALA A 14 14.21 -31.68 -58.89
CA ALA A 14 15.31 -32.20 -59.72
C ALA A 14 14.92 -32.26 -61.20
N GLU A 15 13.74 -32.83 -61.50
CA GLU A 15 13.22 -32.90 -62.88
C GLU A 15 12.89 -31.52 -63.46
N LEU A 16 12.41 -30.58 -62.64
CA LEU A 16 12.20 -29.19 -63.04
C LEU A 16 13.51 -28.48 -63.44
N VAL A 17 14.59 -28.76 -62.71
CA VAL A 17 15.92 -28.19 -62.98
C VAL A 17 16.50 -28.74 -64.30
N GLU A 18 16.35 -30.04 -64.56
CA GLU A 18 16.84 -30.66 -65.80
C GLU A 18 16.08 -30.16 -67.04
N ARG A 19 14.81 -29.78 -66.88
CA ARG A 19 13.91 -29.36 -67.97
C ARG A 19 13.55 -27.87 -67.90
N VAL A 20 14.41 -27.06 -67.29
CA VAL A 20 14.14 -25.65 -66.97
C VAL A 20 13.80 -24.79 -68.20
N GLU A 21 14.32 -25.15 -69.38
CA GLU A 21 14.04 -24.47 -70.66
C GLU A 21 12.59 -24.64 -71.15
N GLU A 22 11.85 -25.63 -70.64
CA GLU A 22 10.44 -25.82 -70.96
C GLU A 22 9.52 -24.82 -70.21
N VAL A 23 10.03 -24.13 -69.19
CA VAL A 23 9.29 -23.14 -68.42
C VAL A 23 9.26 -21.81 -69.17
N LYS A 24 8.17 -21.56 -69.88
CA LYS A 24 8.02 -20.38 -70.75
C LYS A 24 7.61 -19.10 -69.98
N GLY A 25 7.93 -17.94 -70.58
CA GLY A 25 7.52 -16.61 -70.12
C GLY A 25 8.49 -15.94 -69.14
N LYS A 26 8.17 -14.70 -68.74
CA LYS A 26 9.05 -13.85 -67.90
C LYS A 26 9.41 -14.49 -66.55
N ALA A 27 8.49 -15.27 -65.97
CA ALA A 27 8.75 -16.01 -64.74
C ALA A 27 9.72 -17.20 -64.92
N GLY A 28 9.70 -17.84 -66.10
CA GLY A 28 10.66 -18.89 -66.46
C GLY A 28 12.05 -18.34 -66.81
N GLN A 29 12.12 -17.12 -67.34
CA GLN A 29 13.40 -16.39 -67.48
C GLN A 29 14.02 -16.11 -66.10
N ASN A 30 13.26 -15.54 -65.16
CA ASN A 30 13.75 -15.32 -63.80
C ASN A 30 14.22 -16.61 -63.09
N LEU A 31 13.54 -17.74 -63.33
CA LEU A 31 13.96 -19.03 -62.77
C LEU A 31 15.32 -19.48 -63.34
N ARG A 32 15.56 -19.29 -64.65
CA ARG A 32 16.84 -19.61 -65.29
C ARG A 32 17.96 -18.68 -64.85
N ASP A 33 17.68 -17.38 -64.77
CA ASP A 33 18.65 -16.35 -64.35
C ASP A 33 19.13 -16.56 -62.90
N HIS A 34 18.30 -17.20 -62.06
CA HIS A 34 18.60 -17.47 -60.64
C HIS A 34 18.65 -18.96 -60.29
N LEU A 35 18.80 -19.85 -61.27
CA LEU A 35 18.68 -21.30 -61.08
C LEU A 35 19.66 -21.83 -60.03
N GLU A 36 20.91 -21.37 -60.06
CA GLU A 36 21.94 -21.76 -59.10
C GLU A 36 21.61 -21.30 -57.67
N ALA A 37 21.01 -20.12 -57.51
CA ALA A 37 20.54 -19.66 -56.22
C ALA A 37 19.39 -20.52 -55.69
N VAL A 38 18.49 -21.00 -56.56
CA VAL A 38 17.40 -21.90 -56.15
C VAL A 38 17.92 -23.29 -55.77
N LYS A 39 18.90 -23.84 -56.51
CA LYS A 39 19.58 -25.09 -56.14
C LYS A 39 20.29 -24.98 -54.80
N LEU A 40 20.99 -23.87 -54.58
CA LEU A 40 21.64 -23.58 -53.31
C LEU A 40 20.61 -23.49 -52.18
N ASN A 41 19.53 -22.74 -52.38
CA ASN A 41 18.46 -22.63 -51.39
C ASN A 41 17.82 -23.99 -51.08
N ARG A 42 17.66 -24.87 -52.08
CA ARG A 42 17.20 -26.25 -51.83
C ARG A 42 18.18 -27.00 -50.94
N ARG A 43 19.48 -26.95 -51.24
CA ARG A 43 20.52 -27.60 -50.43
C ARG A 43 20.57 -27.04 -49.01
N LEU A 44 20.34 -25.73 -48.84
CA LEU A 44 20.32 -25.07 -47.53
C LEU A 44 19.06 -25.38 -46.72
N THR A 45 17.93 -25.64 -47.37
CA THR A 45 16.64 -25.89 -46.71
C THR A 45 16.29 -27.37 -46.58
N GLU A 46 17.01 -28.25 -47.28
CA GLU A 46 16.84 -29.69 -47.19
C GLU A 46 17.36 -30.18 -45.84
N MET A 47 16.43 -30.59 -44.98
CA MET A 47 16.75 -31.12 -43.67
C MET A 47 17.59 -32.39 -43.81
N VAL A 48 18.75 -32.42 -43.15
CA VAL A 48 19.56 -33.62 -43.03
C VAL A 48 18.81 -34.60 -42.14
N ARG A 49 18.42 -35.76 -42.70
CA ARG A 49 17.63 -36.79 -41.99
C ARG A 49 18.47 -37.89 -41.36
N THR A 50 19.78 -37.85 -41.59
CA THR A 50 20.76 -38.85 -41.14
C THR A 50 21.73 -38.25 -40.13
N VAL A 51 21.29 -37.24 -39.38
CA VAL A 51 22.09 -36.67 -38.29
C VAL A 51 22.25 -37.75 -37.24
N GLU A 52 23.49 -38.11 -36.92
CA GLU A 52 23.76 -38.97 -35.78
C GLU A 52 23.41 -38.21 -34.51
N LEU A 53 22.39 -38.70 -33.80
CA LEU A 53 21.91 -38.10 -32.56
C LEU A 53 22.21 -39.06 -31.40
N PRO A 54 22.58 -38.53 -30.22
CA PRO A 54 22.90 -39.34 -29.04
C PRO A 54 21.66 -40.00 -28.41
N LYS A 55 20.46 -39.68 -28.90
CA LYS A 55 19.18 -40.18 -28.40
C LYS A 55 18.31 -40.61 -29.56
N THR A 56 17.57 -41.70 -29.36
CA THR A 56 16.50 -42.16 -30.24
C THR A 56 15.16 -41.54 -29.85
N VAL A 57 14.12 -41.73 -30.67
CA VAL A 57 12.77 -41.21 -30.36
C VAL A 57 12.23 -41.80 -29.04
N THR A 58 12.58 -43.04 -28.73
CA THR A 58 12.15 -43.73 -27.50
C THR A 58 12.81 -43.13 -26.25
N ASP A 59 14.03 -42.59 -26.37
CA ASP A 59 14.74 -41.91 -25.27
C ASP A 59 14.19 -40.50 -24.98
N LEU A 60 13.20 -40.04 -25.74
CA LEU A 60 12.57 -38.73 -25.63
C LEU A 60 11.13 -38.81 -25.09
N GLU A 61 10.73 -39.95 -24.53
CA GLU A 61 9.48 -40.08 -23.79
C GLU A 61 9.45 -39.07 -22.62
N ARG A 62 8.28 -38.47 -22.38
CA ARG A 62 8.13 -37.46 -21.32
C ARG A 62 8.23 -38.13 -19.96
N ALA A 63 9.32 -37.87 -19.25
CA ALA A 63 9.49 -38.27 -17.86
C ALA A 63 8.63 -37.43 -16.91
N PRO A 64 8.25 -37.97 -15.74
CA PRO A 64 7.65 -37.22 -14.65
C PRO A 64 8.51 -36.02 -14.23
N TYR A 65 7.87 -34.97 -13.72
CA TYR A 65 8.60 -33.78 -13.27
C TYR A 65 9.37 -34.04 -11.96
N ASP A 66 10.58 -33.49 -11.87
CA ASP A 66 11.17 -33.19 -10.56
C ASP A 66 10.44 -31.97 -9.99
N ARG A 67 9.40 -32.23 -9.19
CA ARG A 67 8.52 -31.19 -8.64
C ARG A 67 9.27 -30.22 -7.72
N LYS A 68 10.35 -30.64 -7.05
CA LYS A 68 11.15 -29.77 -6.18
C LYS A 68 11.93 -28.77 -7.00
N SER A 69 12.63 -29.25 -8.03
CA SER A 69 13.36 -28.38 -8.95
C SER A 69 12.40 -27.48 -9.75
N LEU A 70 11.25 -28.01 -10.14
CA LEU A 70 10.21 -27.25 -10.83
C LEU A 70 9.61 -26.15 -9.93
N ALA A 71 9.23 -26.46 -8.69
CA ALA A 71 8.72 -25.46 -7.75
C ALA A 71 9.75 -24.36 -7.51
N MET A 72 11.02 -24.74 -7.28
CA MET A 72 12.12 -23.79 -7.13
C MET A 72 12.25 -22.87 -8.35
N ILE A 73 12.17 -23.41 -9.57
CA ILE A 73 12.21 -22.60 -10.80
C ILE A 73 10.98 -21.70 -10.91
N LEU A 74 9.78 -22.21 -10.63
CA LEU A 74 8.53 -21.43 -10.69
C LEU A 74 8.51 -20.31 -9.65
N ASP A 75 9.10 -20.52 -8.48
CA ASP A 75 9.23 -19.51 -7.43
C ASP A 75 10.30 -18.48 -7.78
N THR A 76 11.45 -18.93 -8.31
CA THR A 76 12.55 -18.05 -8.78
C THR A 76 12.10 -17.15 -9.93
N LEU A 77 11.28 -17.67 -10.84
CA LEU A 77 10.73 -16.92 -11.98
C LEU A 77 9.43 -16.19 -11.63
N GLU A 78 9.00 -16.21 -10.36
CA GLU A 78 7.79 -15.57 -9.85
C GLU A 78 6.49 -15.98 -10.58
N ILE A 79 6.46 -17.19 -11.15
CA ILE A 79 5.26 -17.76 -11.79
C ILE A 79 4.36 -18.30 -10.68
N ARG A 80 3.64 -17.41 -9.98
CA ARG A 80 2.83 -17.72 -8.78
C ARG A 80 1.33 -17.84 -9.04
N ASN A 81 0.91 -17.82 -10.31
CA ASN A 81 -0.50 -17.98 -10.67
C ASN A 81 -0.96 -19.41 -10.35
N PRO A 82 -1.92 -19.62 -9.42
CA PRO A 82 -2.34 -20.95 -9.00
C PRO A 82 -2.91 -21.79 -10.15
N SER A 83 -3.76 -21.17 -10.98
CA SER A 83 -4.35 -21.83 -12.16
C SER A 83 -3.30 -22.29 -13.17
N LEU A 84 -2.23 -21.52 -13.35
CA LEU A 84 -1.13 -21.93 -14.23
C LEU A 84 -0.32 -23.08 -13.62
N ARG A 85 -0.04 -23.05 -12.32
CA ARG A 85 0.67 -24.13 -11.61
C ARG A 85 -0.12 -25.43 -11.63
N GLU A 86 -1.42 -25.35 -11.34
CA GLU A 86 -2.36 -26.47 -11.41
C GLU A 86 -2.39 -27.09 -12.82
N ARG A 87 -2.53 -26.25 -13.85
CA ARG A 87 -2.53 -26.73 -15.24
C ARG A 87 -1.20 -27.36 -15.64
N LEU A 88 -0.09 -26.89 -15.08
CA LEU A 88 1.24 -27.40 -15.36
C LEU A 88 1.44 -28.77 -14.70
N LEU A 89 1.00 -28.92 -13.44
CA LEU A 89 1.01 -30.19 -12.71
C LEU A 89 -0.01 -31.20 -13.27
N ALA A 90 -1.14 -30.75 -13.81
CA ALA A 90 -2.15 -31.61 -14.42
C ALA A 90 -1.67 -32.31 -15.71
N VAL A 91 -0.59 -31.82 -16.33
CA VAL A 91 0.03 -32.45 -17.51
C VAL A 91 1.33 -33.19 -17.17
N ASP A 92 1.62 -33.38 -15.88
CA ASP A 92 2.73 -34.19 -15.36
C ASP A 92 2.44 -35.68 -15.60
N PRO A 93 3.31 -36.40 -16.33
CA PRO A 93 3.16 -37.85 -16.51
C PRO A 93 3.14 -38.65 -15.20
N GLY A 94 3.66 -38.09 -14.09
CA GLY A 94 3.64 -38.71 -12.75
C GLY A 94 2.41 -38.38 -11.89
N ALA A 95 1.37 -37.75 -12.45
CA ALA A 95 0.20 -37.33 -11.68
C ALA A 95 -0.68 -38.49 -11.16
N GLU A 96 -0.64 -39.67 -11.79
CA GLU A 96 -1.49 -40.82 -11.41
C GLU A 96 -0.94 -41.66 -10.24
N GLU A 97 0.35 -41.51 -9.87
CA GLU A 97 0.98 -42.30 -8.80
C GLU A 97 0.96 -41.61 -7.41
N ALA A 98 0.40 -40.41 -7.30
CA ALA A 98 0.53 -39.56 -6.10
C ALA A 98 -0.83 -39.07 -5.55
N GLU A 99 -1.65 -39.98 -5.02
CA GLU A 99 -2.60 -39.67 -3.93
C GLU A 99 -1.89 -39.55 -2.55
N GLY A 100 -0.56 -39.63 -2.51
CA GLY A 100 0.27 -39.32 -1.35
C GLY A 100 0.89 -37.93 -1.46
N ALA A 101 0.42 -36.99 -0.63
CA ALA A 101 0.96 -35.64 -0.50
C ALA A 101 2.50 -35.63 -0.25
N PRO A 102 3.23 -34.60 -0.70
CA PRO A 102 4.63 -34.44 -0.33
C PRO A 102 4.75 -34.20 1.17
N VAL A 103 5.61 -34.99 1.83
CA VAL A 103 5.92 -34.85 3.25
C VAL A 103 6.63 -33.52 3.49
N ALA A 104 5.89 -32.54 4.01
CA ALA A 104 6.43 -31.34 4.64
C ALA A 104 7.35 -31.75 5.81
N ALA A 105 8.31 -30.90 6.17
CA ALA A 105 9.03 -31.10 7.42
C ALA A 105 8.02 -31.19 8.58
N PRO A 106 8.17 -32.14 9.52
CA PRO A 106 7.24 -32.24 10.65
C PRO A 106 7.14 -30.88 11.35
N GLY A 107 5.92 -30.46 11.69
CA GLY A 107 5.69 -29.27 12.51
C GLY A 107 6.58 -29.30 13.75
N VAL A 108 6.98 -28.13 14.24
CA VAL A 108 7.77 -28.08 15.48
C VAL A 108 6.92 -28.66 16.59
N ALA A 109 7.38 -29.78 17.16
CA ALA A 109 6.80 -30.32 18.38
C ALA A 109 7.01 -29.28 19.49
N VAL A 110 5.92 -28.72 19.99
CA VAL A 110 5.91 -27.88 21.19
C VAL A 110 5.71 -28.77 22.40
N ASP A 111 6.44 -28.50 23.49
CA ASP A 111 6.16 -29.10 24.79
C ASP A 111 5.07 -28.26 25.46
N GLY A 112 3.84 -28.47 24.99
CA GLY A 112 2.69 -27.63 25.28
C GLY A 112 1.97 -28.02 26.57
N THR A 113 1.69 -27.04 27.42
CA THR A 113 0.90 -27.20 28.65
C THR A 113 -0.35 -26.33 28.58
N VAL A 114 -1.53 -26.93 28.75
CA VAL A 114 -2.77 -26.20 29.00
C VAL A 114 -2.78 -25.87 30.49
N LEU A 115 -2.60 -24.60 30.84
CA LEU A 115 -2.49 -24.15 32.23
C LEU A 115 -3.89 -24.00 32.83
N GLY A 116 -4.09 -24.59 34.01
CA GLY A 116 -5.24 -24.32 34.86
C GLY A 116 -4.99 -23.16 35.83
N THR A 117 -6.01 -22.87 36.63
CA THR A 117 -5.94 -21.84 37.68
C THR A 117 -4.79 -22.10 38.67
N GLY A 118 -3.93 -21.10 38.87
CA GLY A 118 -2.81 -21.09 39.81
C GLY A 118 -1.47 -21.57 39.22
N GLU A 119 -1.41 -21.89 37.93
CA GLU A 119 -0.23 -22.46 37.27
C GLU A 119 0.59 -21.44 36.46
N LEU A 120 -0.02 -20.33 36.04
CA LEU A 120 0.63 -19.34 35.15
C LEU A 120 1.81 -18.63 35.84
N ALA A 121 1.67 -18.24 37.10
CA ALA A 121 2.72 -17.58 37.85
C ALA A 121 4.00 -18.44 37.94
N GLY A 122 3.83 -19.75 38.15
CA GLY A 122 4.93 -20.72 38.17
C GLY A 122 5.61 -20.84 36.80
N TRP A 123 4.81 -20.98 35.74
CA TRP A 123 5.33 -21.09 34.38
C TRP A 123 6.12 -19.85 33.95
N LEU A 124 5.61 -18.64 34.24
CA LEU A 124 6.29 -17.37 33.95
C LEU A 124 7.57 -17.17 34.77
N ALA A 125 7.63 -17.69 35.99
CA ALA A 125 8.85 -17.64 36.80
C ALA A 125 9.95 -18.53 36.23
N GLU A 126 9.58 -19.69 35.68
CA GLU A 126 10.51 -20.64 35.06
C GLU A 126 10.99 -20.19 33.68
N HIS A 127 10.06 -19.77 32.82
CA HIS A 127 10.34 -19.52 31.39
C HIS A 127 10.43 -18.05 31.02
N GLY A 128 9.81 -17.16 31.80
CA GLY A 128 9.70 -15.74 31.47
C GLY A 128 10.93 -14.91 31.84
N ALA A 129 12.01 -15.52 32.35
CA ALA A 129 13.22 -14.82 32.81
C ALA A 129 14.34 -14.88 31.75
N GLY A 130 14.76 -13.71 31.25
CA GLY A 130 16.00 -13.55 30.49
C GLY A 130 16.02 -14.06 29.04
N GLN A 131 14.91 -14.59 28.52
CA GLN A 131 14.75 -14.95 27.10
C GLN A 131 13.45 -14.37 26.53
N PRO A 132 13.41 -14.04 25.22
CA PRO A 132 12.18 -13.60 24.58
C PRO A 132 11.12 -14.71 24.56
N LEU A 133 9.86 -14.35 24.87
CA LEU A 133 8.72 -15.24 24.66
C LEU A 133 7.94 -14.82 23.41
N GLY A 134 7.55 -15.80 22.62
CA GLY A 134 6.54 -15.62 21.58
C GLY A 134 5.16 -15.58 22.20
N LEU A 135 4.31 -14.68 21.73
CA LEU A 135 2.93 -14.52 22.21
C LEU A 135 1.98 -14.54 21.03
N ALA A 136 0.94 -15.38 21.13
CA ALA A 136 -0.20 -15.40 20.22
C ALA A 136 -1.51 -15.32 21.02
N THR A 137 -2.52 -14.72 20.42
CA THR A 137 -3.82 -14.47 21.05
C THR A 137 -4.95 -14.85 20.10
N VAL A 138 -6.06 -15.29 20.68
CA VAL A 138 -7.36 -15.27 20.01
C VAL A 138 -8.12 -14.07 20.59
N ASP A 139 -8.15 -12.98 19.84
CA ASP A 139 -8.77 -11.72 20.25
C ASP A 139 -9.71 -11.16 19.18
N THR A 140 -10.65 -10.35 19.63
CA THR A 140 -11.55 -9.60 18.76
C THR A 140 -11.45 -8.11 19.04
N TRP A 141 -11.62 -7.31 18.00
CA TRP A 141 -11.73 -5.86 18.12
C TRP A 141 -12.71 -5.33 17.09
N GLY A 142 -13.68 -4.55 17.54
CA GLY A 142 -14.68 -3.92 16.69
C GLY A 142 -15.42 -2.81 17.43
N LEU A 143 -15.68 -1.70 16.73
CA LEU A 143 -16.45 -0.57 17.24
C LEU A 143 -15.98 -0.09 18.63
N GLY A 144 -14.67 0.06 18.82
CA GLY A 144 -14.08 0.60 20.06
C GLY A 144 -14.01 -0.38 21.23
N THR A 145 -14.43 -1.63 21.05
CA THR A 145 -14.40 -2.67 22.09
C THR A 145 -13.64 -3.89 21.62
N GLY A 146 -13.08 -4.66 22.55
CA GLY A 146 -12.44 -5.91 22.25
C GLY A 146 -12.50 -6.91 23.38
N SER A 147 -12.10 -8.14 23.10
CA SER A 147 -11.98 -9.21 24.08
C SER A 147 -10.82 -10.12 23.73
N VAL A 148 -10.17 -10.67 24.75
CA VAL A 148 -9.19 -11.75 24.60
C VAL A 148 -9.84 -13.03 25.11
N ALA A 149 -9.98 -14.03 24.24
CA ALA A 149 -10.51 -15.34 24.59
C ALA A 149 -9.40 -16.29 25.03
N GLU A 150 -8.25 -16.24 24.37
CA GLU A 150 -7.16 -17.18 24.60
C GLU A 150 -5.80 -16.52 24.44
N VAL A 151 -4.83 -16.98 25.23
CA VAL A 151 -3.43 -16.57 25.12
C VAL A 151 -2.54 -17.80 25.09
N ALA A 152 -1.58 -17.81 24.17
CA ALA A 152 -0.48 -18.76 24.18
C ALA A 152 0.88 -18.08 24.26
N LEU A 153 1.78 -18.71 25.00
CA LEU A 153 3.18 -18.31 25.17
C LEU A 153 4.09 -19.43 24.68
N ALA A 154 5.22 -19.08 24.07
CA ALA A 154 6.24 -20.04 23.67
C ALA A 154 7.63 -19.55 24.07
N ALA A 155 8.42 -20.43 24.66
CA ALA A 155 9.82 -20.20 25.01
C ALA A 155 10.76 -20.82 23.97
N SER A 156 11.98 -20.27 23.85
CA SER A 156 13.03 -20.78 22.95
C SER A 156 13.40 -22.23 23.24
N GLY A 157 13.29 -22.67 24.50
CA GLY A 157 13.55 -24.03 24.95
C GLY A 157 12.55 -25.10 24.46
N GLY A 158 11.45 -24.72 23.81
CA GLY A 158 10.43 -25.63 23.29
C GLY A 158 9.17 -25.71 24.14
N ALA A 159 9.26 -25.33 25.42
CA ALA A 159 8.10 -25.18 26.30
C ALA A 159 7.12 -24.15 25.74
N ALA A 160 5.84 -24.50 25.75
CA ALA A 160 4.74 -23.61 25.40
C ALA A 160 3.61 -23.76 26.42
N ALA A 161 2.85 -22.69 26.59
CA ALA A 161 1.71 -22.67 27.48
C ALA A 161 0.51 -22.02 26.79
N TRP A 162 -0.68 -22.52 27.10
CA TRP A 162 -1.97 -21.91 26.76
C TRP A 162 -2.75 -21.64 28.04
N PHE A 163 -3.50 -20.55 28.10
CA PHE A 163 -4.46 -20.28 29.16
C PHE A 163 -5.63 -19.43 28.68
N ASP A 164 -6.79 -19.59 29.32
CA ASP A 164 -7.95 -18.71 29.19
C ASP A 164 -7.82 -17.55 30.21
N PRO A 165 -7.72 -16.28 29.75
CA PRO A 165 -7.78 -15.08 30.59
C PRO A 165 -8.86 -15.06 31.67
N SER A 166 -10.03 -15.66 31.41
CA SER A 166 -11.19 -15.65 32.30
C SER A 166 -11.09 -16.64 33.46
N GLU A 167 -10.14 -17.58 33.41
CA GLU A 167 -9.90 -18.61 34.43
C GLU A 167 -8.71 -18.29 35.36
N LEU A 168 -8.06 -17.13 35.17
CA LEU A 168 -6.96 -16.68 36.02
C LEU A 168 -7.44 -16.35 37.44
N ASP A 169 -6.70 -16.80 38.44
CA ASP A 169 -6.86 -16.31 39.81
C ASP A 169 -6.07 -15.02 40.06
N GLU A 170 -6.26 -14.43 41.24
CA GLU A 170 -5.61 -13.17 41.62
C GLU A 170 -4.07 -13.28 41.64
N ALA A 171 -3.49 -14.46 41.88
CA ALA A 171 -2.04 -14.64 41.88
C ALA A 171 -1.49 -14.68 40.45
N ASP A 172 -2.14 -15.44 39.58
CA ASP A 172 -1.78 -15.56 38.17
C ASP A 172 -2.00 -14.26 37.41
N GLU A 173 -3.12 -13.56 37.64
CA GLU A 173 -3.39 -12.27 37.00
C GLU A 173 -2.33 -11.24 37.38
N ARG A 174 -1.92 -11.17 38.66
CA ARG A 174 -0.82 -10.29 39.09
C ARG A 174 0.51 -10.65 38.42
N ALA A 175 0.82 -11.95 38.29
CA ALA A 175 2.04 -12.40 37.65
C ALA A 175 2.04 -12.07 36.15
N TRP A 176 0.90 -12.26 35.48
CA TRP A 176 0.67 -11.93 34.09
C TRP A 176 0.83 -10.43 33.82
N VAL A 177 0.13 -9.59 34.58
CA VAL A 177 0.21 -8.12 34.47
C VAL A 177 1.63 -7.63 34.72
N ALA A 178 2.28 -8.14 35.76
CA ALA A 178 3.68 -7.79 36.06
C ALA A 178 4.62 -8.19 34.93
N TRP A 179 4.46 -9.38 34.35
CA TRP A 179 5.28 -9.85 33.23
C TRP A 179 5.03 -9.03 31.96
N LEU A 180 3.77 -8.75 31.62
CA LEU A 180 3.40 -7.96 30.46
C LEU A 180 3.98 -6.54 30.51
N ALA A 181 3.90 -5.90 31.68
CA ALA A 181 4.36 -4.52 31.90
C ALA A 181 5.89 -4.37 32.06
N ASP A 182 6.63 -5.48 32.19
CA ASP A 182 8.07 -5.47 32.38
C ASP A 182 8.82 -5.28 31.04
N ALA A 183 9.42 -4.11 30.84
CA ALA A 183 10.17 -3.79 29.61
C ALA A 183 11.45 -4.62 29.43
N GLU A 184 12.01 -5.16 30.53
CA GLU A 184 13.22 -5.99 30.50
C GLU A 184 12.93 -7.44 30.11
N ARG A 185 11.65 -7.81 29.96
CA ARG A 185 11.20 -9.12 29.51
C ARG A 185 10.74 -9.03 28.06
N PRO A 186 11.57 -9.46 27.08
CA PRO A 186 11.25 -9.27 25.68
C PRO A 186 10.03 -10.11 25.24
N LYS A 187 9.13 -9.48 24.49
CA LYS A 187 8.01 -10.17 23.81
C LYS A 187 8.15 -10.09 22.31
N VAL A 188 7.92 -11.21 21.65
CA VAL A 188 7.83 -11.31 20.18
C VAL A 188 6.37 -11.56 19.83
N LEU A 189 5.80 -10.70 19.01
CA LEU A 189 4.40 -10.78 18.59
C LEU A 189 4.28 -10.77 17.06
N HIS A 190 3.11 -11.15 16.58
CA HIS A 190 2.68 -10.86 15.22
C HIS A 190 1.52 -9.86 15.31
N ASN A 191 1.63 -8.69 14.68
CA ASN A 191 0.67 -7.60 14.84
C ASN A 191 0.50 -7.18 16.32
N ALA A 192 1.61 -6.74 16.92
CA ALA A 192 1.68 -6.36 18.33
C ALA A 192 0.70 -5.25 18.70
N LYS A 193 0.39 -4.35 17.76
CA LYS A 193 -0.61 -3.29 17.92
C LYS A 193 -1.98 -3.85 18.28
N GLY A 194 -2.39 -4.92 17.59
CA GLY A 194 -3.68 -5.59 17.83
C GLY A 194 -3.81 -6.07 19.26
N ALA A 195 -2.82 -6.82 19.73
CA ALA A 195 -2.75 -7.29 21.12
C ALA A 195 -2.72 -6.13 22.12
N MET A 196 -1.86 -5.11 21.92
CA MET A 196 -1.77 -3.93 22.78
C MET A 196 -3.09 -3.17 22.91
N ARG A 197 -3.86 -3.10 21.81
CA ARG A 197 -5.15 -2.43 21.78
C ARG A 197 -6.21 -3.19 22.57
N VAL A 198 -6.27 -4.51 22.45
CA VAL A 198 -7.30 -5.32 23.14
C VAL A 198 -6.94 -5.57 24.59
N PHE A 199 -5.67 -5.80 24.92
CA PHE A 199 -5.22 -6.10 26.29
C PHE A 199 -5.57 -5.00 27.28
N ALA A 200 -5.63 -3.75 26.82
CA ALA A 200 -5.98 -2.62 27.65
C ALA A 200 -7.49 -2.56 28.02
N GLU A 201 -8.35 -3.43 27.47
CA GLU A 201 -9.71 -3.69 27.98
C GLU A 201 -9.71 -4.46 29.31
N HIS A 202 -8.62 -5.18 29.58
CA HIS A 202 -8.39 -5.95 30.80
C HIS A 202 -7.44 -5.21 31.77
N ASP A 203 -7.23 -3.91 31.59
CA ASP A 203 -6.23 -3.11 32.33
C ASP A 203 -4.77 -3.63 32.21
N TRP A 204 -4.48 -4.41 31.16
CA TRP A 204 -3.15 -4.94 30.92
C TRP A 204 -2.33 -4.00 30.04
N SER A 205 -1.18 -3.55 30.55
CA SER A 205 -0.21 -2.76 29.79
C SER A 205 0.92 -3.65 29.26
N VAL A 206 1.19 -3.59 27.96
CA VAL A 206 2.29 -4.33 27.34
C VAL A 206 3.51 -3.42 27.19
N ALA A 207 4.65 -3.87 27.71
CA ALA A 207 5.96 -3.26 27.50
C ALA A 207 6.97 -4.34 27.06
N GLY A 208 8.12 -3.92 26.54
CA GLY A 208 9.19 -4.86 26.16
C GLY A 208 8.91 -5.64 24.88
N VAL A 209 8.03 -5.16 23.98
CA VAL A 209 7.90 -5.74 22.64
C VAL A 209 9.21 -5.50 21.89
N SER A 210 9.99 -6.56 21.68
CA SER A 210 11.28 -6.48 20.98
C SER A 210 11.14 -6.71 19.48
N MET A 211 10.04 -7.33 19.05
CA MET A 211 9.81 -7.70 17.66
C MET A 211 8.32 -7.82 17.36
N ASP A 212 7.89 -7.20 16.27
CA ASP A 212 6.64 -7.47 15.59
C ASP A 212 6.97 -8.06 14.22
N THR A 213 6.65 -9.34 14.04
CA THR A 213 7.04 -10.09 12.84
C THR A 213 6.36 -9.57 11.56
N ALA A 214 5.18 -8.96 11.66
CA ALA A 214 4.51 -8.35 10.51
C ALA A 214 5.22 -7.04 10.10
N LEU A 215 5.57 -6.19 11.06
CA LEU A 215 6.35 -4.97 10.82
C LEU A 215 7.76 -5.29 10.31
N ALA A 216 8.42 -6.29 10.89
CA ALA A 216 9.73 -6.75 10.44
C ALA A 216 9.69 -7.26 8.99
N ALA A 217 8.70 -8.09 8.66
CA ALA A 217 8.49 -8.55 7.29
C ALA A 217 8.23 -7.38 6.33
N TYR A 218 7.46 -6.38 6.75
CA TYR A 218 7.22 -5.18 5.98
C TYR A 218 8.50 -4.39 5.70
N LEU A 219 9.35 -4.16 6.71
CA LEU A 219 10.61 -3.45 6.53
C LEU A 219 11.60 -4.20 5.62
N VAL A 220 11.63 -5.53 5.70
CA VAL A 220 12.46 -6.36 4.82
C VAL A 220 11.97 -6.33 3.38
N LYS A 221 10.66 -6.36 3.15
CA LYS A 221 10.07 -6.38 1.80
C LYS A 221 8.69 -5.71 1.78
N PRO A 222 8.62 -4.38 1.65
CA PRO A 222 7.37 -3.64 1.79
C PRO A 222 6.41 -3.80 0.60
N GLY A 223 6.90 -4.29 -0.54
CA GLY A 223 6.07 -4.57 -1.72
C GLY A 223 5.30 -5.90 -1.67
N ARG A 224 5.30 -6.60 -0.54
CA ARG A 224 4.54 -7.84 -0.36
C ARG A 224 3.03 -7.59 -0.39
N ARG A 225 2.29 -8.63 -0.80
CA ARG A 225 0.83 -8.59 -0.88
C ARG A 225 0.15 -8.85 0.47
N SER A 226 0.74 -9.70 1.30
CA SER A 226 0.24 -10.08 2.62
C SER A 226 1.43 -10.22 3.56
N PHE A 227 1.16 -9.95 4.84
CA PHE A 227 2.08 -10.10 5.96
C PHE A 227 1.46 -11.03 7.01
N ASP A 228 0.55 -11.91 6.61
CA ASP A 228 -0.14 -12.82 7.52
C ASP A 228 0.82 -13.90 8.05
N LEU A 229 0.59 -14.35 9.29
CA LEU A 229 1.49 -15.26 9.99
C LEU A 229 1.74 -16.58 9.24
N ASP A 230 0.70 -17.16 8.66
CA ASP A 230 0.76 -18.40 7.88
C ASP A 230 1.65 -18.25 6.63
N ALA A 231 1.47 -17.15 5.89
CA ALA A 231 2.27 -16.83 4.72
C ALA A 231 3.75 -16.62 5.08
N LEU A 232 4.02 -15.91 6.19
CA LEU A 232 5.39 -15.67 6.66
C LEU A 232 6.03 -16.96 7.20
N SER A 233 5.29 -17.77 7.95
CA SER A 233 5.76 -19.07 8.47
C SER A 233 6.16 -19.99 7.32
N LEU A 234 5.34 -20.08 6.28
CA LEU A 234 5.66 -20.89 5.10
C LEU A 234 6.88 -20.36 4.35
N GLU A 235 6.96 -19.05 4.10
CA GLU A 235 8.05 -18.42 3.33
C GLU A 235 9.40 -18.51 4.06
N TYR A 236 9.44 -18.23 5.36
CA TYR A 236 10.68 -18.08 6.11
C TYR A 236 11.09 -19.28 6.94
N LEU A 237 10.12 -20.07 7.42
CA LEU A 237 10.38 -21.26 8.23
C LEU A 237 10.14 -22.57 7.48
N GLY A 238 9.42 -22.53 6.34
CA GLY A 238 9.02 -23.72 5.60
C GLY A 238 7.97 -24.56 6.32
N ARG A 239 7.15 -23.93 7.19
CA ARG A 239 6.16 -24.58 8.05
C ARG A 239 4.76 -24.10 7.72
N GLU A 240 3.87 -25.05 7.42
CA GLU A 240 2.44 -24.77 7.35
C GLU A 240 1.89 -24.65 8.78
N LEU A 241 1.07 -23.63 9.01
CA LEU A 241 0.31 -23.48 10.24
C LEU A 241 -1.11 -23.99 9.98
N ALA A 242 -1.68 -24.67 10.97
CA ALA A 242 -3.10 -24.97 10.93
C ALA A 242 -3.88 -23.66 10.88
N PRO A 243 -4.97 -23.58 10.07
CA PRO A 243 -5.79 -22.38 10.04
C PRO A 243 -6.34 -22.10 11.46
N PRO A 244 -6.37 -20.83 11.89
CA PRO A 244 -6.98 -20.49 13.17
C PRO A 244 -8.44 -20.94 13.21
N ALA A 245 -8.93 -21.29 14.40
CA ALA A 245 -10.37 -21.38 14.62
C ALA A 245 -10.99 -20.02 14.22
N ALA A 246 -12.05 -20.05 13.42
CA ALA A 246 -12.59 -18.82 12.84
C ALA A 246 -13.11 -17.89 13.95
N ALA A 247 -12.60 -16.66 13.99
CA ALA A 247 -13.06 -15.60 14.91
C ALA A 247 -14.53 -15.17 14.68
N ASP A 248 -15.19 -15.67 13.62
CA ASP A 248 -16.58 -15.37 13.25
C ASP A 248 -17.64 -16.09 14.11
N GLY A 249 -17.25 -16.71 15.23
CA GLY A 249 -18.19 -17.38 16.13
C GLY A 249 -18.86 -18.63 15.55
N GLN A 250 -18.50 -19.04 14.34
CA GLN A 250 -18.75 -20.40 13.86
C GLN A 250 -17.71 -21.33 14.47
N LEU A 251 -17.97 -21.72 15.72
CA LEU A 251 -17.38 -22.93 16.29
C LEU A 251 -17.49 -24.03 15.24
N ALA A 252 -16.35 -24.53 14.75
CA ALA A 252 -16.33 -25.74 13.98
C ALA A 252 -16.85 -26.83 14.92
N PHE A 253 -18.14 -27.19 14.80
CA PHE A 253 -18.77 -28.20 15.63
C PHE A 253 -17.91 -29.48 15.64
N GLY A 254 -17.18 -29.72 16.73
CA GLY A 254 -16.40 -30.94 16.97
C GLY A 254 -14.87 -30.84 16.96
N ALA A 255 -14.26 -29.66 17.06
CA ALA A 255 -12.84 -29.58 17.47
C ALA A 255 -12.71 -29.91 18.97
N ASP A 256 -11.68 -30.67 19.33
CA ASP A 256 -11.32 -30.97 20.73
C ASP A 256 -10.61 -29.73 21.29
N ASP A 257 -11.03 -29.19 22.45
CA ASP A 257 -10.47 -27.94 23.03
C ASP A 257 -8.93 -28.00 23.16
N GLY A 258 -8.37 -29.21 23.35
CA GLY A 258 -6.92 -29.43 23.36
C GLY A 258 -6.21 -29.19 22.01
N ALA A 259 -6.88 -29.40 20.89
CA ALA A 259 -6.31 -29.19 19.55
C ALA A 259 -6.23 -27.70 19.19
N GLU A 260 -7.19 -26.90 19.64
CA GLU A 260 -7.18 -25.44 19.46
C GLU A 260 -6.07 -24.79 20.30
N ALA A 261 -5.93 -25.22 21.56
CA ALA A 261 -4.83 -24.81 22.43
C ALA A 261 -3.45 -25.16 21.85
N GLU A 262 -3.29 -26.40 21.33
CA GLU A 262 -2.05 -26.83 20.66
C GLU A 262 -1.74 -25.96 19.43
N ALA A 263 -2.74 -25.66 18.60
CA ALA A 263 -2.56 -24.82 17.43
C ALA A 263 -2.10 -23.40 17.79
N LEU A 264 -2.67 -22.78 18.83
CA LEU A 264 -2.28 -21.45 19.27
C LEU A 264 -0.85 -21.44 19.86
N MET A 265 -0.47 -22.48 20.61
CA MET A 265 0.91 -22.66 21.09
C MET A 265 1.91 -22.82 19.93
N VAL A 266 1.55 -23.55 18.87
CA VAL A 266 2.37 -23.65 17.65
C VAL A 266 2.49 -22.31 16.95
N GLN A 267 1.43 -21.50 16.92
CA GLN A 267 1.51 -20.13 16.39
C GLN A 267 2.44 -19.25 17.23
N ALA A 268 2.33 -19.25 18.56
CA ALA A 268 3.23 -18.52 19.45
C ALA A 268 4.70 -18.94 19.23
N ARG A 269 4.95 -20.24 19.02
CA ARG A 269 6.28 -20.74 18.67
C ARG A 269 6.75 -20.27 17.29
N ALA A 270 5.88 -20.27 16.29
CA ALA A 270 6.20 -19.76 14.95
C ALA A 270 6.52 -18.27 14.98
N VAL A 271 5.81 -17.48 15.78
CA VAL A 271 6.07 -16.06 16.02
C VAL A 271 7.47 -15.85 16.60
N LEU A 272 7.86 -16.62 17.63
CA LEU A 272 9.19 -16.54 18.22
C LEU A 272 10.30 -16.89 17.22
N ASP A 273 10.12 -17.98 16.46
CA ASP A 273 11.09 -18.44 15.47
C ASP A 273 11.21 -17.46 14.29
N LEU A 274 10.08 -16.88 13.84
CA LEU A 274 10.07 -15.79 12.86
C LEU A 274 10.80 -14.57 13.38
N GLY A 275 10.62 -14.20 14.66
CA GLY A 275 11.34 -13.09 15.27
C GLY A 275 12.85 -13.28 15.17
N SER A 276 13.35 -14.46 15.54
CA SER A 276 14.77 -14.81 15.40
C SER A 276 15.25 -14.76 13.94
N ALA A 277 14.43 -15.24 13.00
CA ALA A 277 14.77 -15.17 11.58
C ALA A 277 14.84 -13.71 11.08
N PHE A 278 13.93 -12.84 11.55
CA PHE A 278 13.88 -11.45 11.14
C PHE A 278 14.94 -10.58 11.78
N GLU A 279 15.47 -10.89 12.95
CA GLU A 279 16.62 -10.17 13.53
C GLU A 279 17.80 -10.13 12.55
N GLY A 280 18.18 -11.28 12.00
CA GLY A 280 19.25 -11.37 10.99
C GLY A 280 18.91 -10.60 9.71
N ARG A 281 17.67 -10.74 9.22
CA ARG A 281 17.23 -10.07 7.98
C ARG A 281 17.16 -8.56 8.10
N LEU A 282 16.70 -8.04 9.23
CA LEU A 282 16.63 -6.60 9.49
C LEU A 282 18.03 -5.99 9.55
N ALA A 283 18.99 -6.70 10.14
CA ALA A 283 20.40 -6.29 10.11
C ALA A 283 20.96 -6.28 8.68
N GLU A 284 20.68 -7.32 7.87
CA GLU A 284 21.09 -7.38 6.45
C GLU A 284 20.54 -6.20 5.62
N VAL A 285 19.30 -5.77 5.89
CA VAL A 285 18.68 -4.64 5.18
C VAL A 285 18.90 -3.29 5.84
N GLY A 286 19.59 -3.23 6.99
CA GLY A 286 19.83 -1.98 7.73
C GLY A 286 18.54 -1.34 8.29
N ALA A 287 17.53 -2.13 8.62
CA ALA A 287 16.22 -1.65 9.09
C ALA A 287 15.94 -2.01 10.57
N ALA A 288 16.93 -2.54 11.30
CA ALA A 288 16.78 -2.91 12.70
C ALA A 288 16.46 -1.69 13.59
N ASP A 289 17.18 -0.58 13.41
CA ASP A 289 16.93 0.66 14.15
C ASP A 289 15.57 1.28 13.76
N LEU A 290 15.16 1.15 12.50
CA LEU A 290 13.86 1.61 12.03
C LEU A 290 12.70 0.84 12.71
N LEU A 291 12.85 -0.47 12.92
CA LEU A 291 11.88 -1.25 13.69
C LEU A 291 11.85 -0.78 15.15
N ARG A 292 13.02 -0.74 15.80
CA ARG A 292 13.17 -0.48 17.24
C ARG A 292 12.77 0.93 17.64
N ASP A 293 13.26 1.94 16.92
CA ASP A 293 13.18 3.34 17.32
C ASP A 293 11.99 4.06 16.70
N MET A 294 11.35 3.49 15.68
CA MET A 294 10.23 4.11 14.97
C MET A 294 8.99 3.24 14.90
N GLU A 295 9.04 2.06 14.28
CA GLU A 295 7.80 1.30 14.00
C GLU A 295 7.17 0.66 15.25
N LEU A 296 7.95 0.12 16.18
CA LEU A 296 7.44 -0.46 17.42
C LEU A 296 6.85 0.62 18.37
N PRO A 297 7.54 1.75 18.63
CA PRO A 297 6.93 2.85 19.39
C PRO A 297 5.69 3.42 18.71
N THR A 298 5.70 3.54 17.38
CA THR A 298 4.53 4.01 16.62
C THR A 298 3.37 3.04 16.77
N SER A 299 3.61 1.74 16.73
CA SER A 299 2.61 0.70 16.96
C SER A 299 1.92 0.86 18.32
N ALA A 300 2.70 1.08 19.39
CA ALA A 300 2.13 1.32 20.73
C ALA A 300 1.32 2.63 20.83
N LEU A 301 1.76 3.70 20.16
CA LEU A 301 1.00 4.96 20.08
C LEU A 301 -0.31 4.76 19.30
N LEU A 302 -0.26 4.10 18.15
CA LEU A 302 -1.44 3.83 17.34
C LEU A 302 -2.47 3.00 18.10
N ALA A 303 -2.06 1.98 18.86
CA ALA A 303 -2.97 1.22 19.72
C ALA A 303 -3.76 2.14 20.70
N ARG A 304 -3.11 3.14 21.31
CA ARG A 304 -3.80 4.13 22.16
C ARG A 304 -4.73 5.05 21.38
N MET A 305 -4.27 5.57 20.24
CA MET A 305 -5.09 6.44 19.38
C MET A 305 -6.36 5.74 18.90
N GLU A 306 -6.26 4.46 18.51
CA GLU A 306 -7.41 3.64 18.09
C GLU A 306 -8.42 3.44 19.23
N ARG A 307 -7.95 3.27 20.48
CA ARG A 307 -8.83 3.24 21.66
C ARG A 307 -9.43 4.60 22.00
N HIS A 308 -8.68 5.69 21.84
CA HIS A 308 -9.23 7.02 22.06
C HIS A 308 -10.39 7.29 21.09
N GLY A 309 -10.22 6.99 19.80
CA GLY A 309 -11.21 7.32 18.76
C GLY A 309 -11.49 8.82 18.65
N ILE A 310 -12.27 9.22 17.66
CA ILE A 310 -12.72 10.61 17.50
C ILE A 310 -14.23 10.71 17.70
N ALA A 311 -14.71 11.67 18.50
CA ALA A 311 -16.13 11.86 18.71
C ALA A 311 -16.82 12.33 17.42
N ALA A 312 -18.04 11.84 17.18
CA ALA A 312 -18.79 12.14 15.98
C ALA A 312 -20.23 12.56 16.29
N ASP A 313 -20.68 13.65 15.66
CA ASP A 313 -22.07 14.09 15.72
C ASP A 313 -22.93 13.24 14.77
N ARG A 314 -23.56 12.21 15.34
CA ARG A 314 -24.46 11.31 14.62
C ARG A 314 -25.61 12.07 13.95
N ALA A 315 -26.23 13.05 14.61
CA ALA A 315 -27.39 13.74 14.09
C ALA A 315 -27.03 14.61 12.88
N HIS A 316 -25.89 15.30 12.94
CA HIS A 316 -25.34 16.04 11.81
C HIS A 316 -25.05 15.12 10.62
N LEU A 317 -24.37 14.00 10.85
CA LEU A 317 -24.05 13.03 9.80
C LEU A 317 -25.32 12.41 9.18
N GLU A 318 -26.33 12.07 9.97
CA GLU A 318 -27.63 11.57 9.47
C GLU A 318 -28.36 12.61 8.61
N ALA A 319 -28.36 13.88 9.02
CA ALA A 319 -28.92 14.96 8.21
C ALA A 319 -28.19 15.11 6.86
N MET A 320 -26.87 14.95 6.86
CA MET A 320 -26.07 14.96 5.64
C MET A 320 -26.36 13.77 4.73
N GLU A 321 -26.49 12.56 5.28
CA GLU A 321 -26.86 11.37 4.50
C GLU A 321 -28.19 11.59 3.77
N GLN A 322 -29.20 12.11 4.48
CA GLN A 322 -30.52 12.40 3.92
C GLN A 322 -30.46 13.46 2.81
N MET A 323 -29.67 14.51 3.01
CA MET A 323 -29.43 15.55 2.00
C MET A 323 -28.80 14.96 0.73
N PHE A 324 -27.75 14.13 0.87
CA PHE A 324 -27.11 13.47 -0.27
C PHE A 324 -28.02 12.45 -0.94
N ALA A 325 -28.82 11.71 -0.18
CA ALA A 325 -29.83 10.79 -0.72
C ALA A 325 -30.86 11.55 -1.58
N GLY A 326 -31.35 12.70 -1.11
CA GLY A 326 -32.23 13.58 -1.88
C GLY A 326 -31.58 14.09 -3.17
N ALA A 327 -30.32 14.55 -3.10
CA ALA A 327 -29.56 15.03 -4.25
C ALA A 327 -29.33 13.92 -5.30
N VAL A 328 -29.03 12.69 -4.88
CA VAL A 328 -28.90 11.52 -5.76
C VAL A 328 -30.22 11.23 -6.47
N GLN A 329 -31.34 11.18 -5.74
CA GLN A 329 -32.65 10.95 -6.35
C GLN A 329 -33.04 12.04 -7.35
N GLN A 330 -32.70 13.29 -7.05
CA GLN A 330 -32.95 14.40 -7.97
C GLN A 330 -32.11 14.26 -9.25
N ALA A 331 -30.83 13.93 -9.13
CA ALA A 331 -29.98 13.69 -10.30
C ALA A 331 -30.44 12.49 -11.15
N VAL A 332 -30.98 11.43 -10.53
CA VAL A 332 -31.59 10.30 -11.26
C VAL A 332 -32.80 10.77 -12.08
N LYS A 333 -33.71 11.56 -11.49
CA LYS A 333 -34.87 12.11 -12.20
C LYS A 333 -34.47 12.97 -13.39
N GLU A 334 -33.47 13.84 -13.20
CA GLU A 334 -32.96 14.70 -14.27
C GLU A 334 -32.29 13.88 -15.38
N ALA A 335 -31.50 12.86 -15.03
CA ALA A 335 -30.87 11.98 -16.01
C ALA A 335 -31.91 11.18 -16.83
N HIS A 336 -32.95 10.67 -16.19
CA HIS A 336 -34.07 9.99 -16.88
C HIS A 336 -34.82 10.95 -17.80
N GLY A 337 -35.02 12.21 -17.38
CA GLY A 337 -35.59 13.25 -18.23
C GLY A 337 -34.72 13.57 -19.45
N ALA A 338 -33.40 13.66 -19.28
CA ALA A 338 -32.44 13.93 -20.35
C ALA A 338 -32.30 12.76 -21.34
N ALA A 339 -32.42 11.51 -20.87
CA ALA A 339 -32.38 10.31 -21.71
C ALA A 339 -33.75 9.99 -22.34
N GLY A 340 -34.85 10.46 -21.75
CA GLY A 340 -36.22 10.18 -22.21
C GLY A 340 -36.81 8.86 -21.72
N HIS A 341 -36.08 8.09 -20.91
CA HIS A 341 -36.57 6.88 -20.26
C HIS A 341 -35.73 6.54 -19.01
N GLU A 342 -36.21 5.57 -18.23
CA GLU A 342 -35.50 5.10 -17.04
C GLU A 342 -34.35 4.15 -17.42
N PHE A 343 -33.22 4.30 -16.72
CA PHE A 343 -32.08 3.38 -16.76
C PHE A 343 -31.30 3.44 -15.44
N ASN A 344 -30.42 2.47 -15.20
CA ASN A 344 -29.57 2.43 -14.02
C ASN A 344 -28.28 3.23 -14.24
N LEU A 345 -28.20 4.41 -13.62
CA LEU A 345 -27.02 5.29 -13.65
C LEU A 345 -25.77 4.65 -13.02
N GLY A 346 -25.94 3.66 -12.14
CA GLY A 346 -24.86 2.87 -11.56
C GLY A 346 -24.29 1.80 -12.49
N SER A 347 -24.93 1.52 -13.63
CA SER A 347 -24.49 0.51 -14.60
C SER A 347 -23.67 1.16 -15.73
N PRO A 348 -22.34 0.97 -15.79
CA PRO A 348 -21.52 1.54 -16.86
C PRO A 348 -21.92 1.05 -18.26
N LYS A 349 -22.55 -0.13 -18.36
CA LYS A 349 -22.99 -0.70 -19.63
C LYS A 349 -24.24 0.03 -20.15
N GLN A 350 -25.24 0.22 -19.31
CA GLN A 350 -26.45 0.96 -19.69
C GLN A 350 -26.12 2.42 -19.99
N LEU A 351 -25.25 3.04 -19.17
CA LEU A 351 -24.80 4.40 -19.42
C LEU A 351 -24.06 4.54 -20.77
N GLN A 352 -23.22 3.56 -21.15
CA GLN A 352 -22.57 3.57 -22.46
C GLN A 352 -23.56 3.45 -23.63
N GLU A 353 -24.60 2.65 -23.47
CA GLU A 353 -25.65 2.47 -24.49
C GLU A 353 -26.44 3.77 -24.69
N VAL A 354 -26.84 4.43 -23.60
CA VAL A 354 -27.51 5.74 -23.66
C VAL A 354 -26.58 6.81 -24.25
N LEU A 355 -25.36 6.99 -23.72
CA LEU A 355 -24.46 8.06 -24.16
C LEU A 355 -24.01 7.89 -25.63
N PHE A 356 -23.54 6.70 -26.01
CA PHE A 356 -22.85 6.51 -27.30
C PHE A 356 -23.71 5.79 -28.35
N GLY A 357 -24.73 5.05 -27.93
CA GLY A 357 -25.65 4.36 -28.81
C GLY A 357 -26.84 5.24 -29.17
N GLU A 358 -27.63 5.62 -28.16
CA GLU A 358 -28.91 6.32 -28.34
C GLU A 358 -28.72 7.82 -28.62
N LEU A 359 -27.97 8.51 -27.74
CA LEU A 359 -27.70 9.94 -27.87
C LEU A 359 -26.59 10.25 -28.90
N GLY A 360 -25.83 9.23 -29.32
CA GLY A 360 -24.80 9.36 -30.35
C GLY A 360 -23.66 10.33 -29.98
N LEU A 361 -23.37 10.52 -28.69
CA LEU A 361 -22.37 11.46 -28.21
C LEU A 361 -20.93 11.05 -28.64
N PRO A 362 -19.98 12.02 -28.67
CA PRO A 362 -18.58 11.74 -28.99
C PRO A 362 -18.00 10.61 -28.16
N LYS A 363 -17.35 9.64 -28.82
CA LYS A 363 -16.80 8.46 -28.16
C LYS A 363 -15.55 8.82 -27.36
N THR A 364 -15.49 8.37 -26.11
CA THR A 364 -14.34 8.58 -25.22
C THR A 364 -13.24 7.54 -25.50
N LYS A 365 -12.25 7.41 -24.60
CA LYS A 365 -11.18 6.41 -24.74
C LYS A 365 -11.74 4.98 -24.76
N LYS A 366 -11.34 4.20 -25.76
CA LYS A 366 -11.74 2.80 -25.92
C LYS A 366 -11.14 1.92 -24.83
N THR A 367 -11.98 1.06 -24.25
CA THR A 367 -11.62 0.02 -23.27
C THR A 367 -11.89 -1.37 -23.85
N LYS A 368 -11.58 -2.43 -23.10
CA LYS A 368 -11.85 -3.82 -23.53
C LYS A 368 -13.36 -4.09 -23.72
N THR A 369 -14.21 -3.39 -22.98
CA THR A 369 -15.66 -3.62 -22.91
C THR A 369 -16.49 -2.50 -23.56
N GLY A 370 -15.87 -1.49 -24.15
CA GLY A 370 -16.55 -0.40 -24.83
C GLY A 370 -15.77 0.91 -24.74
N TYR A 371 -16.38 1.94 -24.16
CA TYR A 371 -15.80 3.27 -23.97
C TYR A 371 -15.83 3.64 -22.50
N THR A 372 -14.79 4.32 -22.01
CA THR A 372 -14.75 4.72 -20.60
C THR A 372 -15.86 5.74 -20.30
N THR A 373 -16.46 5.59 -19.13
CA THR A 373 -17.38 6.58 -18.58
C THR A 373 -16.86 7.07 -17.23
N ASP A 374 -15.55 7.05 -16.98
CA ASP A 374 -14.95 7.59 -15.76
C ASP A 374 -15.14 9.12 -15.62
N ALA A 375 -14.74 9.70 -14.50
CA ALA A 375 -14.96 11.12 -14.22
C ALA A 375 -14.29 12.03 -15.26
N ASP A 376 -13.03 11.74 -15.64
CA ASP A 376 -12.30 12.54 -16.64
C ASP A 376 -12.94 12.44 -18.02
N ALA A 377 -13.42 11.26 -18.40
CA ALA A 377 -14.10 11.04 -19.66
C ALA A 377 -15.48 11.73 -19.72
N LEU A 378 -16.24 11.72 -18.62
CA LEU A 378 -17.50 12.44 -18.54
C LEU A 378 -17.29 13.96 -18.50
N ALA A 379 -16.26 14.44 -17.82
CA ALA A 379 -15.89 15.85 -17.80
C ALA A 379 -15.46 16.34 -19.18
N TRP A 380 -14.61 15.58 -19.87
CA TRP A 380 -14.29 15.85 -21.27
C TRP A 380 -15.53 15.81 -22.14
N LEU A 381 -16.38 14.79 -22.01
CA LEU A 381 -17.59 14.66 -22.82
C LEU A 381 -18.53 15.86 -22.64
N ALA A 382 -18.66 16.36 -21.41
CA ALA A 382 -19.43 17.57 -21.09
C ALA A 382 -18.93 18.82 -21.81
N THR A 383 -17.65 18.91 -22.19
CA THR A 383 -17.14 20.03 -23.00
C THR A 383 -17.33 19.83 -24.50
N GLN A 384 -17.72 18.63 -24.94
CA GLN A 384 -17.90 18.28 -26.36
C GLN A 384 -19.36 18.25 -26.79
N THR A 385 -20.31 18.48 -25.88
CA THR A 385 -21.73 18.38 -26.15
C THR A 385 -22.54 19.38 -25.33
N ASP A 386 -23.68 19.81 -25.87
CA ASP A 386 -24.69 20.57 -25.13
C ASP A 386 -25.66 19.66 -24.34
N ASN A 387 -25.52 18.34 -24.45
CA ASN A 387 -26.32 17.40 -23.66
C ASN A 387 -25.94 17.49 -22.18
N GLU A 388 -26.93 17.66 -21.30
CA GLU A 388 -26.70 17.83 -19.86
C GLU A 388 -26.36 16.52 -19.13
N LEU A 389 -26.61 15.36 -19.74
CA LEU A 389 -26.45 14.05 -19.10
C LEU A 389 -25.04 13.80 -18.54
N PRO A 390 -23.93 14.10 -19.24
CA PRO A 390 -22.59 13.95 -18.68
C PRO A 390 -22.36 14.77 -17.40
N VAL A 391 -22.89 16.01 -17.34
CA VAL A 391 -22.80 16.89 -16.15
C VAL A 391 -23.63 16.33 -15.00
N ILE A 392 -24.87 15.91 -15.29
CA ILE A 392 -25.75 15.27 -14.30
C ILE A 392 -25.09 14.00 -13.73
N MET A 393 -24.44 13.20 -14.58
CA MET A 393 -23.76 11.97 -14.17
C MET A 393 -22.55 12.23 -13.26
N LEU A 394 -21.78 13.29 -13.52
CA LEU A 394 -20.68 13.69 -12.63
C LEU A 394 -21.23 14.03 -11.24
N ARG A 395 -22.25 14.89 -11.17
CA ARG A 395 -22.90 15.28 -9.91
C ARG A 395 -23.52 14.07 -9.21
N HIS A 396 -24.24 13.20 -9.92
CA HIS A 396 -24.81 11.98 -9.35
C HIS A 396 -23.74 11.10 -8.67
N ARG A 397 -22.60 10.86 -9.34
CA ARG A 397 -21.54 10.01 -8.80
C ARG A 397 -20.83 10.62 -7.61
N GLU A 398 -20.59 11.94 -7.65
CA GLU A 398 -20.03 12.66 -6.51
C GLU A 398 -20.95 12.55 -5.28
N GLN A 399 -22.24 12.86 -5.44
CA GLN A 399 -23.22 12.80 -4.36
C GLN A 399 -23.44 11.37 -3.85
N ALA A 400 -23.48 10.38 -4.73
CA ALA A 400 -23.58 8.96 -4.34
C ALA A 400 -22.33 8.50 -3.56
N LYS A 401 -21.13 8.94 -3.95
CA LYS A 401 -19.89 8.65 -3.22
C LYS A 401 -19.88 9.29 -1.83
N LEU A 402 -20.28 10.56 -1.73
CA LEU A 402 -20.39 11.27 -0.45
C LEU A 402 -21.40 10.58 0.47
N ARG A 403 -22.57 10.19 -0.06
CA ARG A 403 -23.57 9.42 0.68
C ARG A 403 -23.02 8.12 1.26
N VAL A 404 -22.38 7.29 0.44
CA VAL A 404 -21.78 6.01 0.90
C VAL A 404 -20.70 6.26 1.95
N THR A 405 -19.93 7.34 1.81
CA THR A 405 -18.92 7.72 2.79
C THR A 405 -19.56 8.05 4.13
N VAL A 406 -20.57 8.93 4.15
CA VAL A 406 -21.29 9.31 5.38
C VAL A 406 -22.04 8.13 5.99
N GLU A 407 -22.70 7.29 5.19
CA GLU A 407 -23.36 6.07 5.66
C GLU A 407 -22.36 5.13 6.36
N GLY A 408 -21.16 4.97 5.79
CA GLY A 408 -20.08 4.22 6.41
C GLY A 408 -19.61 4.81 7.74
N LEU A 409 -19.51 6.14 7.84
CA LEU A 409 -19.19 6.83 9.10
C LEU A 409 -20.28 6.58 10.16
N ILE A 410 -21.56 6.77 9.83
CA ILE A 410 -22.68 6.58 10.78
C ILE A 410 -22.70 5.15 11.36
N LYS A 411 -22.41 4.14 10.53
CA LYS A 411 -22.35 2.73 10.94
C LYS A 411 -21.17 2.39 11.84
N THR A 412 -20.13 3.23 11.85
CA THR A 412 -18.90 3.00 12.62
C THR A 412 -18.79 3.86 13.88
N ILE A 413 -19.80 4.72 14.15
CA ILE A 413 -19.94 5.40 15.44
C ILE A 413 -20.35 4.34 16.49
N ALA A 414 -19.43 4.09 17.43
CA ALA A 414 -19.59 3.15 18.53
C ALA A 414 -20.55 3.66 19.62
N ALA A 415 -20.77 2.82 20.64
CA ALA A 415 -21.70 3.11 21.74
C ALA A 415 -21.27 4.30 22.60
N ASP A 416 -19.98 4.59 22.66
CA ASP A 416 -19.39 5.74 23.34
C ASP A 416 -19.49 7.05 22.52
N GLY A 417 -20.12 7.00 21.34
CA GLY A 417 -20.26 8.15 20.44
C GLY A 417 -19.02 8.47 19.62
N ARG A 418 -18.02 7.57 19.58
CA ARG A 418 -16.74 7.79 18.89
C ARG A 418 -16.56 6.84 17.71
N ILE A 419 -15.71 7.22 16.77
CA ILE A 419 -15.28 6.40 15.64
C ILE A 419 -13.86 5.92 15.91
N HIS A 420 -13.69 4.58 15.92
CA HIS A 420 -12.42 3.91 16.19
C HIS A 420 -11.86 3.29 14.92
N THR A 421 -11.16 4.09 14.12
CA THR A 421 -10.46 3.62 12.92
C THR A 421 -9.31 2.67 13.27
N THR A 422 -8.86 1.86 12.31
CA THR A 422 -7.63 1.08 12.42
C THR A 422 -6.54 1.66 11.52
N PHE A 423 -5.42 2.10 12.09
CA PHE A 423 -4.24 2.60 11.39
C PHE A 423 -3.28 1.48 11.00
N ASN A 424 -3.02 1.30 9.72
CA ASN A 424 -2.17 0.24 9.19
C ASN A 424 -0.80 0.80 8.81
N GLN A 425 0.27 0.23 9.37
CA GLN A 425 1.66 0.60 9.07
C GLN A 425 2.22 -0.12 7.83
N THR A 426 1.60 -1.22 7.40
CA THR A 426 2.18 -2.18 6.43
C THR A 426 1.58 -2.10 5.02
N VAL A 427 0.66 -1.15 4.74
CA VAL A 427 -0.06 -1.08 3.46
C VAL A 427 0.72 -0.30 2.40
N ALA A 428 1.14 0.93 2.70
CA ALA A 428 1.84 1.76 1.72
C ALA A 428 3.33 1.40 1.69
N ALA A 429 3.87 1.06 0.52
CA ALA A 429 5.30 0.77 0.36
C ALA A 429 6.24 1.95 0.66
N THR A 430 5.68 3.15 0.86
CA THR A 430 6.42 4.37 1.22
C THR A 430 6.50 4.59 2.73
N GLY A 431 5.87 3.77 3.57
CA GLY A 431 5.89 3.94 5.04
C GLY A 431 4.75 4.79 5.60
N ARG A 432 3.90 5.38 4.74
CA ARG A 432 2.70 6.11 5.17
C ARG A 432 1.70 5.22 5.90
N LEU A 433 1.07 5.77 6.92
CA LEU A 433 -0.08 5.15 7.54
C LEU A 433 -1.27 5.17 6.58
N SER A 434 -2.12 4.15 6.68
CA SER A 434 -3.45 4.15 6.05
C SER A 434 -4.50 3.79 7.09
N SER A 435 -5.73 4.25 6.94
CA SER A 435 -6.83 3.93 7.85
C SER A 435 -7.85 2.98 7.21
N THR A 436 -8.41 2.06 7.99
CA THR A 436 -9.53 1.19 7.62
C THR A 436 -10.59 1.20 8.71
N ASP A 437 -11.83 0.84 8.34
CA ASP A 437 -12.95 0.63 9.27
C ASP A 437 -13.23 1.76 10.29
N PRO A 438 -13.48 3.01 9.84
CA PRO A 438 -13.54 3.49 8.45
C PRO A 438 -12.23 4.15 7.99
N ASN A 439 -12.09 4.39 6.68
CA ASN A 439 -10.91 5.06 6.13
C ASN A 439 -11.02 6.60 6.25
N LEU A 440 -10.52 7.13 7.37
CA LEU A 440 -10.49 8.56 7.67
C LEU A 440 -9.46 9.37 6.87
N GLN A 441 -8.48 8.72 6.24
CA GLN A 441 -7.52 9.38 5.34
C GLN A 441 -8.14 9.87 4.03
N ASN A 442 -9.36 9.43 3.71
CA ASN A 442 -10.03 9.75 2.44
C ASN A 442 -11.20 10.75 2.59
N ILE A 443 -11.36 11.37 3.77
CA ILE A 443 -12.43 12.37 3.98
C ILE A 443 -12.16 13.60 3.10
N PRO A 444 -13.09 13.99 2.20
CA PRO A 444 -12.87 15.13 1.31
C PRO A 444 -12.76 16.45 2.07
N VAL A 445 -11.81 17.32 1.69
CA VAL A 445 -11.59 18.64 2.32
C VAL A 445 -11.84 19.82 1.37
N ARG A 446 -11.76 19.60 0.06
CA ARG A 446 -11.75 20.71 -0.92
C ARG A 446 -13.14 21.26 -1.27
N THR A 447 -14.18 20.43 -1.13
CA THR A 447 -15.57 20.79 -1.45
C THR A 447 -16.33 21.24 -0.21
N ASP A 448 -17.37 22.06 -0.38
CA ASP A 448 -18.23 22.49 0.73
C ASP A 448 -18.89 21.29 1.43
N GLU A 449 -19.29 20.28 0.65
CA GLU A 449 -19.83 19.02 1.15
C GLU A 449 -18.79 18.24 1.97
N GLY A 450 -17.53 18.22 1.51
CA GLY A 450 -16.43 17.59 2.23
C GLY A 450 -16.18 18.27 3.58
N ARG A 451 -16.08 19.60 3.58
CA ARG A 451 -16.00 20.42 4.80
C ARG A 451 -17.18 20.19 5.73
N ALA A 452 -18.38 20.02 5.17
CA ALA A 452 -19.56 19.68 5.96
C ALA A 452 -19.45 18.30 6.62
N ILE A 453 -18.87 17.30 5.96
CA ILE A 453 -18.59 15.99 6.58
C ILE A 453 -17.56 16.14 7.71
N ARG A 454 -16.50 16.94 7.51
CA ARG A 454 -15.48 17.22 8.55
C ARG A 454 -16.08 17.86 9.81
N ARG A 455 -17.10 18.73 9.68
CA ARG A 455 -17.86 19.26 10.83
C ARG A 455 -18.58 18.21 11.66
N GLY A 456 -18.81 17.01 11.11
CA GLY A 456 -19.37 15.88 11.84
C GLY A 456 -18.41 15.23 12.83
N PHE A 457 -17.12 15.55 12.78
CA PHE A 457 -16.12 15.10 13.76
C PHE A 457 -15.89 16.22 14.77
N VAL A 458 -16.27 15.97 16.02
CA VAL A 458 -16.38 16.98 17.07
C VAL A 458 -15.46 16.69 18.24
N VAL A 459 -15.25 17.68 19.11
CA VAL A 459 -14.57 17.47 20.39
C VAL A 459 -15.34 16.47 21.27
N GLY A 460 -14.61 15.57 21.92
CA GLY A 460 -15.21 14.59 22.84
C GLY A 460 -15.67 15.20 24.16
N GLU A 461 -16.61 14.54 24.84
CA GLU A 461 -17.03 14.92 26.18
C GLU A 461 -15.83 14.95 27.15
N GLY A 462 -15.77 16.00 27.98
CA GLY A 462 -14.66 16.22 28.91
C GLY A 462 -13.46 16.98 28.33
N PHE A 463 -13.45 17.27 27.03
CA PHE A 463 -12.42 18.06 26.35
C PHE A 463 -12.96 19.44 25.94
N GLU A 464 -12.05 20.42 25.77
CA GLU A 464 -12.37 21.81 25.47
C GLU A 464 -12.44 22.08 23.96
N SER A 465 -11.48 21.56 23.20
CA SER A 465 -11.41 21.77 21.75
C SER A 465 -10.67 20.64 21.03
N LEU A 466 -10.83 20.58 19.72
CA LEU A 466 -9.89 19.91 18.83
C LEU A 466 -8.76 20.87 18.45
N MET A 467 -7.56 20.34 18.28
CA MET A 467 -6.40 21.03 17.74
C MET A 467 -5.87 20.24 16.55
N THR A 468 -5.70 20.90 15.41
CA THR A 468 -5.01 20.32 14.25
C THR A 468 -3.63 20.93 14.13
N ALA A 469 -2.66 20.13 13.70
CA ALA A 469 -1.33 20.62 13.35
C ALA A 469 -0.86 19.92 12.07
N ASP A 470 -0.53 20.71 11.06
CA ASP A 470 -0.16 20.23 9.73
C ASP A 470 1.20 20.78 9.29
N TYR A 471 1.97 19.95 8.61
CA TYR A 471 3.23 20.40 8.04
C TYR A 471 3.03 21.22 6.77
N SER A 472 3.58 22.43 6.79
CA SER A 472 3.63 23.28 5.60
C SER A 472 4.62 22.75 4.56
N GLN A 473 4.08 22.02 3.56
CA GLN A 473 4.80 21.57 2.35
C GLN A 473 6.00 20.66 2.66
N ILE A 474 5.83 19.69 3.56
CA ILE A 474 6.90 18.79 4.01
C ILE A 474 7.66 18.09 2.87
N GLU A 475 6.96 17.64 1.82
CA GLU A 475 7.59 16.97 0.68
C GLU A 475 8.57 17.87 -0.07
N LEU A 476 8.25 19.16 -0.22
CA LEU A 476 9.13 20.11 -0.89
C LEU A 476 10.32 20.49 -0.01
N ARG A 477 10.14 20.50 1.32
CA ARG A 477 11.24 20.70 2.27
C ARG A 477 12.21 19.53 2.27
N VAL A 478 11.69 18.30 2.21
CA VAL A 478 12.49 17.08 2.02
C VAL A 478 13.23 17.14 0.68
N MET A 479 12.57 17.55 -0.41
CA MET A 479 13.23 17.71 -1.71
C MET A 479 14.36 18.74 -1.64
N ALA A 480 14.17 19.89 -0.97
CA ALA A 480 15.22 20.89 -0.77
C ALA A 480 16.41 20.32 0.01
N HIS A 481 16.16 19.55 1.06
CA HIS A 481 17.20 18.89 1.84
C HIS A 481 17.99 17.86 1.02
N LEU A 482 17.31 16.95 0.32
CA LEU A 482 17.94 15.86 -0.44
C LEU A 482 18.67 16.36 -1.70
N SER A 483 18.17 17.43 -2.32
CA SER A 483 18.80 18.03 -3.49
C SER A 483 19.94 18.99 -3.16
N GLU A 484 19.99 19.49 -1.93
CA GLU A 484 20.93 20.53 -1.48
C GLU A 484 20.90 21.78 -2.38
N ASP A 485 19.76 22.04 -3.03
CA ASP A 485 19.64 23.14 -3.97
C ASP A 485 19.60 24.48 -3.24
N ALA A 486 20.63 25.31 -3.45
CA ALA A 486 20.78 26.58 -2.75
C ALA A 486 19.60 27.54 -2.98
N GLY A 487 19.06 27.58 -4.20
CA GLY A 487 17.94 28.47 -4.54
C GLY A 487 16.65 28.03 -3.87
N LEU A 488 16.40 26.73 -3.81
CA LEU A 488 15.22 26.19 -3.13
C LEU A 488 15.35 26.33 -1.60
N ILE A 489 16.54 26.12 -1.03
CA ILE A 489 16.82 26.34 0.40
C ILE A 489 16.62 27.83 0.77
N GLU A 490 17.14 28.74 -0.06
CA GLU A 490 16.94 30.19 0.13
C GLU A 490 15.45 30.56 0.06
N ALA A 491 14.71 29.99 -0.90
CA ALA A 491 13.27 30.25 -1.02
C ALA A 491 12.45 29.77 0.20
N PHE A 492 12.93 28.78 0.95
CA PHE A 492 12.31 28.36 2.22
C PHE A 492 12.75 29.19 3.43
N THR A 493 13.98 29.70 3.42
CA THR A 493 14.56 30.43 4.55
C THR A 493 14.32 31.95 4.48
N SER A 494 13.87 32.48 3.34
CA SER A 494 13.52 33.89 3.16
C SER A 494 12.31 34.34 4.00
N GLY A 495 11.44 33.41 4.41
CA GLY A 495 10.19 33.69 5.11
C GLY A 495 9.05 34.16 4.19
N GLU A 496 9.28 34.24 2.88
CA GLU A 496 8.27 34.53 1.86
C GLU A 496 7.53 33.26 1.40
N ASP A 497 6.44 33.41 0.65
CA ASP A 497 5.74 32.28 0.04
C ASP A 497 6.63 31.56 -0.98
N LEU A 498 6.96 30.30 -0.70
CA LEU A 498 7.81 29.44 -1.52
C LEU A 498 7.50 29.52 -3.02
N HIS A 499 6.22 29.41 -3.38
CA HIS A 499 5.82 29.33 -4.79
C HIS A 499 5.89 30.69 -5.48
N THR A 500 5.62 31.78 -4.77
CA THR A 500 5.84 33.14 -5.25
C THR A 500 7.32 33.41 -5.47
N THR A 501 8.18 33.08 -4.50
CA THR A 501 9.63 33.25 -4.63
C THR A 501 10.20 32.36 -5.74
N ALA A 502 9.72 31.12 -5.88
CA ALA A 502 10.14 30.27 -6.99
C ALA A 502 9.63 30.80 -8.35
N ALA A 503 8.41 31.35 -8.40
CA ALA A 503 7.87 31.95 -9.62
C ALA A 503 8.62 33.21 -10.05
N SER A 504 8.97 34.10 -9.11
CA SER A 504 9.75 35.31 -9.41
C SER A 504 11.08 34.94 -10.06
N GLN A 505 11.75 33.91 -9.52
CA GLN A 505 13.03 33.44 -10.05
C GLN A 505 12.91 32.73 -11.40
N VAL A 506 11.87 31.92 -11.63
CA VAL A 506 11.69 31.15 -12.88
C VAL A 506 11.19 32.01 -14.02
N PHE A 507 10.25 32.93 -13.75
CA PHE A 507 9.74 33.87 -14.76
C PHE A 507 10.59 35.14 -14.90
N ALA A 508 11.63 35.30 -14.07
CA ALA A 508 12.49 36.47 -14.01
C ALA A 508 11.70 37.79 -13.84
N VAL A 509 10.75 37.79 -12.90
CA VAL A 509 9.92 38.94 -12.53
C VAL A 509 10.12 39.28 -11.05
N GLU A 510 9.86 40.53 -10.65
CA GLU A 510 9.88 40.90 -9.23
C GLU A 510 8.80 40.11 -8.44
N PRO A 511 9.01 39.77 -7.15
CA PRO A 511 8.04 39.02 -6.35
C PRO A 511 6.63 39.62 -6.34
N GLY A 512 6.52 40.95 -6.31
CA GLY A 512 5.23 41.65 -6.36
C GLY A 512 4.53 41.64 -7.73
N ALA A 513 5.23 41.21 -8.78
CA ALA A 513 4.69 41.06 -10.14
C ALA A 513 4.28 39.62 -10.47
N VAL A 514 4.46 38.68 -9.53
CA VAL A 514 3.99 37.30 -9.68
C VAL A 514 2.48 37.28 -9.55
N ASP A 515 1.79 36.90 -10.62
CA ASP A 515 0.35 36.70 -10.61
C ASP A 515 -0.06 35.31 -10.10
N ALA A 516 -1.37 35.13 -9.91
CA ALA A 516 -1.93 33.87 -9.42
C ALA A 516 -1.73 32.70 -10.40
N GLU A 517 -1.66 32.96 -11.71
CA GLU A 517 -1.45 31.93 -12.72
C GLU A 517 0.00 31.42 -12.71
N MET A 518 0.97 32.33 -12.65
CA MET A 518 2.40 32.03 -12.50
C MET A 518 2.63 31.19 -11.24
N ARG A 519 2.09 31.62 -10.10
CA ARG A 519 2.18 30.86 -8.84
C ARG A 519 1.55 29.46 -8.97
N ARG A 520 0.39 29.34 -9.63
CA ARG A 520 -0.27 28.05 -9.88
C ARG A 520 0.59 27.13 -10.76
N LYS A 521 1.20 27.66 -11.83
CA LYS A 521 2.08 26.92 -12.74
C LYS A 521 3.29 26.35 -11.99
N ILE A 522 3.97 27.18 -11.19
CA ILE A 522 5.11 26.75 -10.39
C ILE A 522 4.71 25.75 -9.32
N LYS A 523 3.61 25.99 -8.60
CA LYS A 523 3.11 25.04 -7.59
C LYS A 523 2.88 23.65 -8.22
N ALA A 524 2.14 23.59 -9.33
CA ALA A 524 1.89 22.32 -10.01
C ALA A 524 3.19 21.63 -10.46
N MET A 525 4.16 22.40 -10.95
CA MET A 525 5.46 21.87 -11.37
C MET A 525 6.31 21.37 -10.19
N SER A 526 6.46 22.14 -9.10
CA SER A 526 7.27 21.74 -7.94
C SER A 526 6.76 20.42 -7.34
N TYR A 527 5.44 20.29 -7.16
CA TYR A 527 4.86 19.03 -6.73
C TYR A 527 5.01 17.94 -7.80
N GLY A 528 4.70 18.25 -9.07
CA GLY A 528 4.85 17.29 -10.17
C GLY A 528 6.25 16.69 -10.25
N LEU A 529 7.30 17.51 -10.08
CA LEU A 529 8.69 17.08 -10.09
C LEU A 529 9.02 16.11 -8.94
N ALA A 530 8.53 16.36 -7.73
CA ALA A 530 8.68 15.43 -6.61
C ALA A 530 8.06 14.05 -6.92
N TYR A 531 7.02 14.00 -7.76
CA TYR A 531 6.37 12.78 -8.22
C TYR A 531 6.91 12.20 -9.54
N GLY A 532 8.00 12.76 -10.09
CA GLY A 532 8.58 12.31 -11.35
C GLY A 532 7.71 12.59 -12.58
N LEU A 533 6.91 13.66 -12.54
CA LEU A 533 6.05 14.07 -13.65
C LEU A 533 6.89 14.47 -14.88
N SER A 534 6.49 13.97 -16.06
CA SER A 534 7.11 14.36 -17.33
C SER A 534 6.51 15.67 -17.86
N ALA A 535 7.18 16.30 -18.83
CA ALA A 535 6.64 17.49 -19.51
C ALA A 535 5.24 17.26 -20.10
N PHE A 536 4.97 16.06 -20.62
CA PHE A 536 3.63 15.68 -21.10
C PHE A 536 2.61 15.60 -19.96
N GLY A 537 2.99 15.00 -18.82
CA GLY A 537 2.13 14.96 -17.64
C GLY A 537 1.82 16.36 -17.10
N LEU A 538 2.83 17.24 -17.07
CA LEU A 538 2.69 18.63 -16.66
C LEU A 538 1.78 19.42 -17.62
N SER A 539 1.89 19.18 -18.92
CA SER A 539 1.05 19.84 -19.94
C SER A 539 -0.43 19.49 -19.76
N GLN A 540 -0.75 18.23 -19.44
CA GLN A 540 -2.11 17.80 -19.13
C GLN A 540 -2.64 18.46 -17.85
N GLN A 541 -1.84 18.50 -16.79
CA GLN A 541 -2.26 19.07 -15.50
C GLN A 541 -2.48 20.59 -15.57
N LEU A 542 -1.67 21.29 -16.37
CA LEU A 542 -1.78 22.75 -16.56
C LEU A 542 -2.72 23.14 -17.69
N ASN A 543 -3.17 22.18 -18.51
CA ASN A 543 -3.92 22.41 -19.74
C ASN A 543 -3.19 23.37 -20.69
N ILE A 544 -1.90 23.11 -20.92
CA ILE A 544 -1.03 23.87 -21.83
C ILE A 544 -0.39 22.95 -22.88
N GLU A 545 0.19 23.55 -23.91
CA GLU A 545 0.93 22.81 -24.94
C GLU A 545 2.18 22.14 -24.37
N ALA A 546 2.51 20.96 -24.89
CA ALA A 546 3.66 20.18 -24.39
C ALA A 546 5.01 20.93 -24.55
N GLY A 547 5.12 21.79 -25.56
CA GLY A 547 6.28 22.65 -25.77
C GLY A 547 6.43 23.71 -24.67
N GLU A 548 5.33 24.33 -24.25
CA GLU A 548 5.31 25.32 -23.16
C GLU A 548 5.67 24.65 -21.82
N ALA A 549 5.09 23.48 -21.54
CA ALA A 549 5.41 22.72 -20.33
C ALA A 549 6.89 22.34 -20.26
N ARG A 550 7.50 21.97 -21.40
CA ARG A 550 8.94 21.67 -21.47
C ARG A 550 9.79 22.90 -21.21
N ALA A 551 9.48 24.03 -21.83
CA ALA A 551 10.21 25.28 -21.60
C ALA A 551 10.14 25.72 -20.12
N LEU A 552 8.98 25.55 -19.48
CA LEU A 552 8.81 25.84 -18.06
C LEU A 552 9.66 24.93 -17.17
N MET A 553 9.71 23.63 -17.46
CA MET A 553 10.58 22.68 -16.74
C MET A 553 12.07 23.01 -16.93
N ASP A 554 12.47 23.36 -18.15
CA ASP A 554 13.86 23.70 -18.46
C ASP A 554 14.28 24.97 -17.70
N ALA A 555 13.43 26.02 -17.69
CA ALA A 555 13.66 27.24 -16.91
C ALA A 555 13.73 26.97 -15.40
N TYR A 556 12.88 26.07 -14.88
CA TYR A 556 12.94 25.64 -13.49
C TYR A 556 14.27 24.97 -13.15
N PHE A 557 14.75 24.04 -13.98
CA PHE A 557 16.02 23.35 -13.74
C PHE A 557 17.26 24.21 -13.99
N GLU A 558 17.14 25.26 -14.80
CA GLU A 558 18.21 26.27 -14.92
C GLU A 558 18.39 27.04 -13.61
N ARG A 559 17.28 27.34 -12.91
CA ARG A 559 17.32 28.03 -11.63
C ARG A 559 17.61 27.10 -10.44
N PHE A 560 16.98 25.93 -10.42
CA PHE A 560 17.05 24.92 -9.36
C PHE A 560 17.81 23.68 -9.84
N GLY A 561 19.07 23.86 -10.23
CA GLY A 561 19.92 22.83 -10.83
C GLY A 561 20.22 21.64 -9.90
N GLY A 562 20.25 21.86 -8.59
CA GLY A 562 20.45 20.80 -7.59
C GLY A 562 19.31 19.79 -7.59
N VAL A 563 18.07 20.26 -7.83
CA VAL A 563 16.90 19.37 -7.98
C VAL A 563 17.06 18.44 -9.18
N ARG A 564 17.44 18.98 -10.34
CA ARG A 564 17.69 18.17 -11.55
C ARG A 564 18.74 17.09 -11.29
N ASP A 565 19.86 17.49 -10.69
CA ASP A 565 21.01 16.61 -10.47
C ASP A 565 20.68 15.54 -9.43
N TYR A 566 19.91 15.86 -8.40
CA TYR A 566 19.39 14.89 -7.44
C TYR A 566 18.45 13.87 -8.08
N LEU A 567 17.43 14.32 -8.82
CA LEU A 567 16.45 13.40 -9.45
C LEU A 567 17.17 12.39 -10.37
N ARG A 568 18.16 12.86 -11.14
CA ARG A 568 18.98 11.97 -11.97
C ARG A 568 19.78 10.97 -11.14
N ARG A 569 20.52 11.45 -10.12
CA ARG A 569 21.33 10.59 -9.24
C ARG A 569 20.48 9.54 -8.52
N ALA A 570 19.29 9.92 -8.03
CA ALA A 570 18.40 9.01 -7.32
C ALA A 570 17.96 7.83 -8.20
N VAL A 571 17.65 8.07 -9.48
CA VAL A 571 17.31 6.98 -10.43
C VAL A 571 18.53 6.13 -10.77
N ASP A 572 19.69 6.75 -10.99
CA ASP A 572 20.93 6.04 -11.33
C ASP A 572 21.38 5.13 -10.17
N GLU A 573 21.29 5.61 -8.93
CA GLU A 573 21.57 4.84 -7.72
C GLU A 573 20.55 3.70 -7.52
N ALA A 574 19.26 3.98 -7.71
CA ALA A 574 18.23 2.95 -7.59
C ALA A 574 18.36 1.84 -8.63
N ARG A 575 18.82 2.17 -9.86
CA ARG A 575 19.13 1.18 -10.90
C ARG A 575 20.31 0.29 -10.52
N ALA A 576 21.34 0.87 -9.88
CA ALA A 576 22.54 0.15 -9.48
C ALA A 576 22.30 -0.76 -8.27
N THR A 577 21.51 -0.31 -7.30
CA THR A 577 21.26 -1.03 -6.04
C THR A 577 20.00 -1.92 -6.09
N GLY A 578 19.07 -1.64 -7.00
CA GLY A 578 17.78 -2.32 -7.13
C GLY A 578 16.70 -1.80 -6.17
N TYR A 579 16.98 -0.76 -5.38
CA TYR A 579 16.04 -0.15 -4.45
C TYR A 579 16.31 1.35 -4.28
N THR A 580 15.36 2.05 -3.67
CA THR A 580 15.52 3.43 -3.22
C THR A 580 15.29 3.50 -1.71
N ALA A 581 15.86 4.48 -1.01
CA ALA A 581 15.79 4.59 0.44
C ALA A 581 15.38 5.98 0.93
N THR A 582 14.71 6.04 2.08
CA THR A 582 14.45 7.30 2.80
C THR A 582 15.69 7.77 3.56
N LEU A 583 15.65 8.99 4.11
CA LEU A 583 16.71 9.51 4.98
C LEU A 583 17.02 8.59 6.18
N PHE A 584 16.03 7.84 6.65
CA PHE A 584 16.13 6.93 7.79
C PHE A 584 16.37 5.46 7.37
N GLY A 585 16.74 5.22 6.11
CA GLY A 585 17.14 3.89 5.63
C GLY A 585 15.99 2.97 5.24
N ARG A 586 14.73 3.41 5.25
CA ARG A 586 13.59 2.60 4.78
C ARG A 586 13.72 2.32 3.29
N ARG A 587 13.85 1.05 2.91
CA ARG A 587 14.05 0.63 1.51
C ARG A 587 12.74 0.36 0.78
N ARG A 588 12.68 0.72 -0.50
CA ARG A 588 11.66 0.28 -1.46
C ARG A 588 12.34 -0.39 -2.65
N TYR A 589 12.15 -1.69 -2.80
CA TYR A 589 12.70 -2.48 -3.91
C TYR A 589 11.92 -2.24 -5.20
N LEU A 590 12.64 -2.07 -6.31
CA LEU A 590 12.10 -1.68 -7.61
C LEU A 590 12.72 -2.53 -8.74
N PRO A 591 12.39 -3.83 -8.84
CA PRO A 591 13.00 -4.74 -9.81
C PRO A 591 12.75 -4.33 -11.27
N ASP A 592 11.64 -3.63 -11.54
CA ASP A 592 11.27 -3.17 -12.88
C ASP A 592 12.14 -2.02 -13.44
N LEU A 593 13.07 -1.45 -12.65
CA LEU A 593 14.01 -0.41 -13.13
C LEU A 593 14.90 -0.88 -14.28
N ASN A 594 15.16 -2.18 -14.36
CA ASN A 594 15.94 -2.81 -15.43
C ASN A 594 15.06 -3.56 -16.45
N SER A 595 13.74 -3.33 -16.45
CA SER A 595 12.81 -3.97 -17.39
C SER A 595 13.02 -3.49 -18.83
N ASP A 596 13.00 -4.43 -19.78
CA ASP A 596 12.97 -4.13 -21.22
C ASP A 596 11.66 -3.43 -21.62
N ASN A 597 10.58 -3.63 -20.86
CA ASN A 597 9.31 -2.96 -21.08
C ASN A 597 9.41 -1.50 -20.64
N ARG A 598 9.42 -0.60 -21.63
CA ARG A 598 9.52 0.86 -21.41
C ARG A 598 8.49 1.38 -20.40
N GLN A 599 7.23 0.95 -20.48
CA GLN A 599 6.18 1.45 -19.60
C GLN A 599 6.39 1.02 -18.14
N ARG A 600 6.84 -0.22 -17.90
CA ARG A 600 7.16 -0.71 -16.55
C ARG A 600 8.37 0.02 -15.98
N ARG A 601 9.40 0.21 -16.80
CA ARG A 601 10.60 0.95 -16.43
C ARG A 601 10.32 2.40 -16.06
N GLU A 602 9.59 3.13 -16.90
CA GLU A 602 9.19 4.52 -16.63
C GLU A 602 8.28 4.63 -15.39
N ALA A 603 7.45 3.61 -15.10
CA ALA A 603 6.69 3.56 -13.86
C ALA A 603 7.59 3.35 -12.63
N ALA A 604 8.57 2.44 -12.73
CA ALA A 604 9.54 2.18 -11.67
C ALA A 604 10.44 3.39 -11.41
N GLU A 605 10.87 4.12 -12.45
CA GLU A 605 11.63 5.37 -12.32
C GLU A 605 10.85 6.44 -11.55
N ARG A 606 9.57 6.64 -11.87
CA ARG A 606 8.71 7.58 -11.11
C ARG A 606 8.55 7.16 -9.65
N MET A 607 8.44 5.86 -9.39
CA MET A 607 8.42 5.33 -8.03
C MET A 607 9.75 5.53 -7.30
N ALA A 608 10.88 5.43 -8.00
CA ALA A 608 12.23 5.66 -7.46
C ALA A 608 12.43 7.11 -7.02
N LEU A 609 11.89 8.06 -7.79
CA LEU A 609 11.93 9.49 -7.49
C LEU A 609 11.04 9.88 -6.31
N ASN A 610 9.81 9.38 -6.30
CA ASN A 610 8.83 9.75 -5.28
C ASN A 610 9.13 9.12 -3.91
N ALA A 611 9.54 7.84 -3.88
CA ALA A 611 9.62 7.10 -2.62
C ALA A 611 10.55 7.71 -1.55
N PRO A 612 11.75 8.22 -1.87
CA PRO A 612 12.59 8.92 -0.89
C PRO A 612 11.91 10.14 -0.29
N ILE A 613 11.25 10.95 -1.12
CA ILE A 613 10.63 12.21 -0.70
C ILE A 613 9.42 11.91 0.18
N GLN A 614 8.48 11.14 -0.36
CA GLN A 614 7.24 10.78 0.32
C GLN A 614 7.48 9.91 1.56
N GLY A 615 8.42 8.99 1.48
CA GLY A 615 8.74 8.10 2.60
C GLY A 615 9.48 8.82 3.72
N THR A 616 10.41 9.71 3.40
CA THR A 616 11.05 10.54 4.42
C THR A 616 10.03 11.45 5.10
N ALA A 617 9.08 12.04 4.36
CA ALA A 617 7.98 12.80 4.96
C ALA A 617 7.14 11.94 5.92
N ALA A 618 6.83 10.69 5.56
CA ALA A 618 6.12 9.76 6.43
C ALA A 618 6.92 9.42 7.71
N ASP A 619 8.23 9.19 7.56
CA ASP A 619 9.12 8.93 8.69
C ASP A 619 9.17 10.13 9.65
N ILE A 620 9.26 11.37 9.11
CA ILE A 620 9.23 12.61 9.91
C ILE A 620 7.93 12.74 10.70
N VAL A 621 6.78 12.48 10.07
CA VAL A 621 5.48 12.53 10.75
C VAL A 621 5.43 11.53 11.91
N LYS A 622 5.91 10.29 11.71
CA LYS A 622 5.99 9.29 12.80
C LYS A 622 6.88 9.76 13.95
N ILE A 623 8.07 10.28 13.64
CA ILE A 623 8.98 10.83 14.65
C ILE A 623 8.31 11.96 15.43
N ALA A 624 7.63 12.88 14.74
CA ALA A 624 6.92 13.98 15.36
C ALA A 624 5.78 13.50 16.25
N MET A 625 5.00 12.51 15.80
CA MET A 625 3.94 11.91 16.61
C MET A 625 4.48 11.34 17.92
N LEU A 626 5.60 10.60 17.86
CA LEU A 626 6.24 10.02 19.03
C LEU A 626 6.79 11.08 20.00
N LYS A 627 7.40 12.14 19.47
CA LYS A 627 7.90 13.26 20.28
C LYS A 627 6.76 14.04 20.95
N VAL A 628 5.70 14.36 20.20
CA VAL A 628 4.52 15.05 20.72
C VAL A 628 3.87 14.22 21.83
N ASP A 629 3.55 12.95 21.56
CA ASP A 629 2.94 12.06 22.56
C ASP A 629 3.83 11.88 23.79
N GLY A 630 5.15 11.74 23.61
CA GLY A 630 6.12 11.72 24.71
C GLY A 630 6.07 12.98 25.56
N ALA A 631 6.17 14.16 24.94
CA ALA A 631 6.19 15.44 25.62
C ALA A 631 4.87 15.77 26.34
N LEU A 632 3.72 15.40 25.76
CA LEU A 632 2.42 15.53 26.42
C LEU A 632 2.36 14.70 27.70
N ARG A 633 2.83 13.44 27.64
CA ARG A 633 2.88 12.54 28.80
C ARG A 633 3.87 13.01 29.87
N ASP A 634 5.06 13.45 29.47
CA ASP A 634 6.07 13.96 30.40
C ASP A 634 5.61 15.25 31.11
N ALA A 635 4.80 16.06 30.42
CA ALA A 635 4.14 17.23 31.00
C ALA A 635 2.91 16.90 31.85
N GLY A 636 2.49 15.63 31.90
CA GLY A 636 1.32 15.18 32.67
C GLY A 636 -0.01 15.70 32.13
N LEU A 637 -0.09 16.01 30.84
CA LEU A 637 -1.29 16.53 30.20
C LEU A 637 -2.31 15.42 29.94
N ALA A 638 -3.59 15.75 30.09
CA ALA A 638 -4.71 14.89 29.73
C ALA A 638 -5.06 14.98 28.22
N SER A 639 -4.62 16.05 27.55
CA SER A 639 -4.73 16.23 26.10
C SER A 639 -4.04 15.08 25.35
N ARG A 640 -4.66 14.62 24.27
CA ARG A 640 -4.24 13.38 23.60
C ARG A 640 -4.45 13.39 22.10
N MET A 641 -3.59 12.64 21.40
CA MET A 641 -3.67 12.47 19.95
C MET A 641 -4.79 11.49 19.58
N LEU A 642 -5.54 11.85 18.54
CA LEU A 642 -6.69 11.11 18.02
C LEU A 642 -6.41 10.54 16.64
N LEU A 643 -5.99 11.40 15.70
CA LEU A 643 -5.84 11.04 14.29
C LEU A 643 -4.50 11.48 13.73
N GLN A 644 -4.07 10.73 12.72
CA GLN A 644 -3.03 11.12 11.78
C GLN A 644 -3.67 11.04 10.38
N VAL A 645 -3.68 12.14 9.65
CA VAL A 645 -4.23 12.23 8.28
C VAL A 645 -3.21 12.93 7.39
N HIS A 646 -2.62 12.19 6.45
CA HIS A 646 -1.55 12.66 5.57
C HIS A 646 -0.29 13.18 6.31
N ASP A 647 -0.18 14.48 6.53
CA ASP A 647 0.85 15.19 7.28
C ASP A 647 0.27 16.02 8.44
N GLU A 648 -1.03 15.90 8.68
CA GLU A 648 -1.79 16.48 9.79
C GLU A 648 -1.88 15.50 10.97
N ILE A 649 -1.71 16.00 12.18
CA ILE A 649 -2.10 15.34 13.43
C ILE A 649 -3.28 16.07 14.06
N VAL A 650 -4.19 15.32 14.66
CA VAL A 650 -5.38 15.86 15.34
C VAL A 650 -5.36 15.42 16.79
N LEU A 651 -5.53 16.38 17.70
CA LEU A 651 -5.60 16.17 19.14
C LEU A 651 -6.95 16.65 19.67
N GLU A 652 -7.41 16.06 20.77
CA GLU A 652 -8.38 16.71 21.65
C GLU A 652 -7.66 17.27 22.87
N VAL A 653 -8.00 18.50 23.21
CA VAL A 653 -7.32 19.33 24.19
C VAL A 653 -8.16 19.39 25.45
N ALA A 654 -7.60 19.02 26.59
CA ALA A 654 -8.29 19.06 27.86
C ALA A 654 -8.40 20.49 28.40
N PRO A 655 -9.41 20.79 29.25
CA PRO A 655 -9.66 22.13 29.75
C PRO A 655 -8.44 22.78 30.40
N GLY A 656 -8.04 23.95 29.90
CA GLY A 656 -6.92 24.72 30.45
C GLY A 656 -5.52 24.27 30.00
N GLU A 657 -5.41 23.24 29.16
CA GLU A 657 -4.11 22.74 28.66
C GLU A 657 -3.70 23.31 27.30
N ARG A 658 -4.61 24.03 26.61
CA ARG A 658 -4.44 24.51 25.23
C ARG A 658 -3.09 25.16 24.95
N GLY A 659 -2.69 26.15 25.76
CA GLY A 659 -1.46 26.90 25.51
C GLY A 659 -0.21 26.02 25.59
N VAL A 660 -0.17 25.10 26.56
CA VAL A 660 0.96 24.18 26.75
C VAL A 660 0.97 23.10 25.66
N ALA A 661 -0.20 22.56 25.31
CA ALA A 661 -0.34 21.60 24.23
C ALA A 661 0.09 22.19 22.88
N GLU A 662 -0.30 23.44 22.56
CA GLU A 662 0.11 24.12 21.33
C GLU A 662 1.64 24.34 21.29
N GLU A 663 2.24 24.78 22.40
CA GLU A 663 3.69 24.97 22.49
C GLU A 663 4.45 23.66 22.24
N ILE A 664 4.01 22.57 22.88
CA ILE A 664 4.57 21.23 22.69
C ILE A 664 4.44 20.79 21.24
N VAL A 665 3.24 20.88 20.66
CA VAL A 665 2.98 20.45 19.28
C VAL A 665 3.84 21.23 18.29
N ARG A 666 3.90 22.57 18.41
CA ARG A 666 4.73 23.40 17.53
C ARG A 666 6.21 23.05 17.66
N ARG A 667 6.72 22.91 18.89
CA ARG A 667 8.13 22.59 19.14
C ARG A 667 8.50 21.22 18.60
N GLU A 668 7.80 20.17 19.03
CA GLU A 668 8.16 18.78 18.72
C GLU A 668 7.98 18.44 17.23
N MET A 669 7.00 19.04 16.55
CA MET A 669 6.87 18.90 15.10
C MET A 669 7.93 19.69 14.34
N SER A 670 8.21 20.95 14.72
CA SER A 670 9.22 21.75 14.01
C SER A 670 10.64 21.17 14.19
N ASP A 671 10.91 20.60 15.37
CA ASP A 671 12.19 20.01 15.74
C ASP A 671 12.21 18.48 15.59
N ALA A 672 11.25 17.90 14.85
CA ALA A 672 11.15 16.46 14.68
C ALA A 672 12.46 15.87 14.15
N VAL A 673 13.04 16.52 13.14
CA VAL A 673 14.29 16.13 12.48
C VAL A 673 15.08 17.38 12.06
N ASP A 674 16.42 17.27 12.01
CA ASP A 674 17.27 18.35 11.53
C ASP A 674 17.38 18.30 9.99
N LEU A 675 16.73 19.25 9.32
CA LEU A 675 16.80 19.43 7.86
C LEU A 675 17.51 20.75 7.52
N ARG A 676 17.97 20.85 6.27
CA ARG A 676 18.61 22.07 5.74
C ARG A 676 17.65 23.26 5.64
N VAL A 677 16.35 22.98 5.72
CA VAL A 677 15.27 23.97 5.75
C VAL A 677 14.39 23.68 6.97
N PRO A 678 13.92 24.70 7.69
CA PRO A 678 13.10 24.50 8.89
C PRO A 678 11.79 23.78 8.52
N LEU A 679 11.22 22.99 9.44
CA LEU A 679 9.89 22.43 9.26
C LEU A 679 8.84 23.44 9.73
N GLY A 680 7.99 23.93 8.82
CA GLY A 680 6.90 24.84 9.17
C GLY A 680 5.66 24.07 9.61
N VAL A 681 5.01 24.52 10.68
CA VAL A 681 3.81 23.88 11.24
C VAL A 681 2.68 24.92 11.40
N SER A 682 1.54 24.62 10.80
CA SER A 682 0.30 25.39 10.96
C SER A 682 -0.55 24.71 12.01
N VAL A 683 -1.01 25.46 13.01
CA VAL A 683 -1.87 24.94 14.09
C VAL A 683 -3.18 25.71 14.07
N GLY A 684 -4.30 24.97 14.13
CA GLY A 684 -5.65 25.52 14.27
C GLY A 684 -6.39 24.87 15.43
N ASP A 685 -7.41 25.56 15.94
CA ASP A 685 -8.26 25.09 17.05
C ASP A 685 -9.74 25.31 16.74
N GLY A 686 -10.59 24.43 17.26
CA GLY A 686 -12.03 24.55 17.04
C GLY A 686 -12.85 23.48 17.75
N SER A 687 -14.16 23.62 17.72
CA SER A 687 -15.11 22.64 18.28
C SER A 687 -15.25 21.36 17.45
N ASP A 688 -14.85 21.44 16.18
CA ASP A 688 -14.94 20.37 15.20
C ASP A 688 -13.74 20.39 14.26
N TRP A 689 -13.53 19.31 13.52
CA TRP A 689 -12.32 19.10 12.73
C TRP A 689 -12.21 20.05 11.53
N GLU A 690 -13.32 20.61 11.05
CA GLU A 690 -13.29 21.64 10.01
C GLU A 690 -12.95 23.01 10.61
N SER A 691 -13.59 23.40 11.71
CA SER A 691 -13.32 24.68 12.37
C SER A 691 -11.90 24.75 12.93
N ALA A 692 -11.33 23.60 13.30
CA ALA A 692 -9.94 23.49 13.74
C ALA A 692 -8.92 23.41 12.58
N ALA A 693 -9.38 23.32 11.32
CA ALA A 693 -8.48 23.36 10.17
C ALA A 693 -7.87 24.76 10.02
N HIS A 694 -6.59 24.80 9.63
CA HIS A 694 -5.76 26.01 9.59
C HIS A 694 -5.89 26.82 8.29
#